data_AF-A0A7Y3R526-F1
#
_entry.id   AF-A0A7Y3R526-F1
#
_cell.length_a   1.000
_cell.length_b   1.000
_cell.length_c   1.000
_cell.angle_alpha   90.00
_cell.angle_beta   90.00
_cell.angle_gamma   90.00
#
_symmetry.space_group_name_H-M   'P 1'
#
loop_
_entity.id
_entity.type
_entity.pdbx_description
1 polymer ?
#
loop_
_entity_poly.entity_id
_entity_poly.type
_entity_poly.pdbx_seq_one_letter_code
_entity_poly.pdbx_strand_id
1 'polypeptide(L)'
;MKKTLVATAILSSLALVGCGGSSSSDKVTPEAKASVSGVVNKGLVKDGLVEVCPATAANVQNKACDTPLASTTTGEDGGYSFTGLPQNQALLFVLKKHPEKETQMKCDYQACIQGDMKFGEFFPVDNNFKLISILAPDAENITAHMTKLTDVVAQYTARNMVGDQVSPEAITRNRSVIAQTLGLPASANIEQLGAVDLTKPAAVTAALADENNAASIEVAALSLALFEKDEGAIQSFFAITDKFNNGAGLTDDDKTVITGTLGNSSGAVTFLETELKKVEPSVSLSDVSNSLNKEDRVPDKIELPKPTPNNDVTKAQDLVKQVRTVYNAAGEEGDLRLGLTQWGDSLQAIPSELFEDDMAQAFEALQSGLMSIAHQVDDRLKGEAGEYDEAISAADGVYTLKIDDTLDLAVVASVNWPEGGEPTVSEDGWQREQDHAPKIELTITRLSVTSGEVTLTAESGLAQVIEFKSQEARLENNKPWDDEAQEYAYSYEEEYALTADKLALKLEGVTLTAKDQNKKTIELSGTITFSADKAKVAGVELNHNQSNWKDGPNEGSHTKFESQTIAAEKLNLTFNTELNYLEQLAKLNLAINLDNPANKVVYLSCMRDAASWIDDNHTWSNQHEDGLYLGSSKCSKDGENWSLDEETATDFLRGSVTASLETEVNPAKPQLAKVSLQAARPAFDLLNVNGAVVYNDQTLNLKTQINTLAEDQTLTVELANAQATAVLREGDKKGEILGEIKVGNKTVATIEYVKNTSIVRYSNGQFESLF
;
A
#
# COMPACT_ATOMS: atom_id res chain seq x y z
N MET A 1 -8.07 0.96 13.57
CA MET A 1 -8.09 0.19 12.29
C MET A 1 -9.39 -0.61 12.17
N LYS A 2 -9.99 -0.75 10.97
CA LYS A 2 -11.21 -1.56 10.72
C LYS A 2 -10.95 -2.84 9.88
N LYS A 3 -9.78 -3.45 10.01
CA LYS A 3 -9.37 -4.77 9.46
C LYS A 3 -9.41 -5.00 7.94
N THR A 4 -10.32 -4.42 7.15
CA THR A 4 -10.51 -4.79 5.73
C THR A 4 -9.53 -4.15 4.75
N LEU A 5 -9.20 -2.85 4.86
CA LEU A 5 -8.14 -2.28 3.99
C LEU A 5 -6.81 -3.04 4.15
N VAL A 6 -6.49 -3.42 5.39
CA VAL A 6 -5.30 -4.21 5.75
C VAL A 6 -5.43 -5.68 5.30
N ALA A 7 -6.59 -6.33 5.51
CA ALA A 7 -6.87 -7.68 5.01
C ALA A 7 -7.17 -7.74 3.50
N THR A 8 -6.94 -6.65 2.79
CA THR A 8 -6.90 -6.58 1.32
C THR A 8 -5.54 -6.07 0.80
N ALA A 9 -4.69 -5.50 1.68
CA ALA A 9 -3.24 -5.44 1.51
C ALA A 9 -2.59 -6.83 1.74
N ILE A 10 -3.15 -7.87 1.12
CA ILE A 10 -2.72 -9.26 1.25
C ILE A 10 -1.37 -9.47 0.54
N LEU A 11 -0.32 -10.00 1.16
CA LEU A 11 -0.06 -10.06 2.60
C LEU A 11 0.67 -8.78 3.03
N SER A 12 0.67 -8.50 4.32
CA SER A 12 1.86 -7.90 4.91
C SER A 12 3.06 -8.78 4.54
N SER A 13 4.04 -8.26 3.79
CA SER A 13 5.41 -8.74 4.01
C SER A 13 5.73 -8.59 5.50
N LEU A 14 6.62 -9.43 6.04
CA LEU A 14 6.63 -9.76 7.46
C LEU A 14 6.98 -8.54 8.35
N ALA A 15 5.92 -7.83 8.78
CA ALA A 15 5.75 -6.64 9.63
C ALA A 15 6.90 -5.61 9.69
N LEU A 16 6.67 -4.34 9.24
CA LEU A 16 7.39 -3.05 9.50
C LEU A 16 6.84 -1.92 8.54
N VAL A 17 7.03 -0.58 8.75
CA VAL A 17 5.97 0.48 8.51
C VAL A 17 6.40 1.85 7.82
N GLY A 18 5.54 2.54 6.97
CA GLY A 18 5.49 3.93 6.27
C GLY A 18 5.98 4.35 4.76
N CYS A 19 6.46 5.57 4.33
CA CYS A 19 6.90 5.96 2.90
C CYS A 19 7.44 7.43 2.59
N GLY A 20 8.11 7.74 1.43
CA GLY A 20 8.01 9.02 0.61
C GLY A 20 9.30 9.79 0.13
N GLY A 21 9.45 10.58 -0.98
CA GLY A 21 8.69 10.87 -2.25
C GLY A 21 9.17 12.11 -3.13
N SER A 22 8.68 12.29 -4.40
CA SER A 22 8.60 13.54 -5.29
C SER A 22 9.79 14.01 -6.22
N SER A 23 9.67 14.89 -7.28
CA SER A 23 8.93 14.88 -8.60
C SER A 23 9.21 16.15 -9.52
N SER A 24 8.87 16.18 -10.85
CA SER A 24 8.56 17.39 -11.72
C SER A 24 8.13 17.09 -13.22
N SER A 25 7.68 18.10 -14.03
CA SER A 25 7.09 18.05 -15.42
C SER A 25 8.05 18.42 -16.60
N ASP A 26 7.76 18.79 -17.88
CA ASP A 26 6.62 19.30 -18.73
C ASP A 26 7.04 19.29 -20.27
N LYS A 27 6.38 19.71 -21.41
CA LYS A 27 5.06 20.22 -21.91
C LYS A 27 4.96 20.07 -23.49
N VAL A 28 3.82 20.32 -24.20
CA VAL A 28 3.59 19.99 -25.67
C VAL A 28 2.75 21.05 -26.49
N THR A 29 2.66 20.90 -27.83
CA THR A 29 2.10 21.76 -28.95
C THR A 29 0.62 21.50 -29.42
N PRO A 30 0.01 22.32 -30.33
CA PRO A 30 -1.47 22.39 -30.58
C PRO A 30 -2.08 21.56 -31.75
N GLU A 31 -3.43 21.60 -31.89
CA GLU A 31 -4.31 20.62 -32.57
C GLU A 31 -5.13 21.12 -33.81
N ALA A 32 -5.95 20.22 -34.42
CA ALA A 32 -6.71 20.38 -35.68
C ALA A 32 -8.25 20.56 -35.52
N LYS A 33 -9.02 20.71 -36.62
CA LYS A 33 -10.43 21.19 -36.59
C LYS A 33 -11.42 20.55 -37.60
N ALA A 34 -12.72 20.55 -37.25
CA ALA A 34 -13.87 19.96 -37.96
C ALA A 34 -15.16 20.81 -37.90
N SER A 35 -16.19 20.37 -38.61
CA SER A 35 -17.57 20.88 -38.60
C SER A 35 -18.58 19.75 -38.31
N VAL A 36 -19.63 20.05 -37.55
CA VAL A 36 -20.65 19.08 -37.11
C VAL A 36 -22.04 19.66 -37.34
N SER A 37 -22.94 18.88 -37.94
CA SER A 37 -24.34 19.25 -38.15
C SER A 37 -25.28 18.11 -37.74
N GLY A 38 -26.55 18.42 -37.51
CA GLY A 38 -27.48 17.43 -37.01
C GLY A 38 -28.92 17.92 -36.89
N VAL A 39 -29.71 17.12 -36.19
CA VAL A 39 -31.13 17.38 -35.89
C VAL A 39 -31.36 16.99 -34.43
N VAL A 40 -32.18 17.76 -33.73
CA VAL A 40 -32.60 17.49 -32.35
C VAL A 40 -33.98 16.82 -32.38
N ASN A 41 -34.04 15.54 -31.98
CA ASN A 41 -35.27 14.75 -32.05
C ASN A 41 -35.55 13.95 -30.77
N LYS A 42 -36.49 14.48 -29.97
CA LYS A 42 -37.20 13.83 -28.85
C LYS A 42 -38.62 14.42 -28.84
N GLY A 43 -39.31 14.31 -29.98
CA GLY A 43 -40.07 15.45 -30.52
C GLY A 43 -39.10 16.43 -31.18
N LEU A 44 -39.39 16.89 -32.40
CA LEU A 44 -38.54 17.90 -33.04
C LEU A 44 -38.53 19.18 -32.21
N VAL A 45 -37.34 19.68 -31.85
CA VAL A 45 -37.18 20.87 -31.00
C VAL A 45 -36.77 22.05 -31.85
N LYS A 46 -37.63 23.06 -31.98
CA LYS A 46 -37.30 24.34 -32.63
C LYS A 46 -37.00 25.43 -31.60
N ASP A 47 -36.20 26.41 -32.00
CA ASP A 47 -35.77 27.53 -31.15
C ASP A 47 -35.12 27.07 -29.82
N GLY A 48 -34.48 25.90 -29.81
CA GLY A 48 -33.68 25.37 -28.71
C GLY A 48 -32.23 25.85 -28.81
N LEU A 49 -31.60 26.13 -27.68
CA LEU A 49 -30.20 26.53 -27.59
C LEU A 49 -29.33 25.27 -27.51
N VAL A 50 -28.43 25.07 -28.48
CA VAL A 50 -27.43 24.00 -28.44
C VAL A 50 -26.06 24.63 -28.19
N GLU A 51 -25.39 24.16 -27.15
CA GLU A 51 -24.01 24.51 -26.78
C GLU A 51 -23.09 23.32 -27.01
N VAL A 52 -21.81 23.58 -27.28
CA VAL A 52 -20.78 22.55 -27.37
C VAL A 52 -19.54 22.93 -26.56
N CYS A 53 -19.00 21.98 -25.79
CA CYS A 53 -17.80 22.13 -24.96
C CYS A 53 -16.99 20.82 -24.95
N PRO A 54 -15.71 20.82 -24.49
CA PRO A 54 -14.96 19.58 -24.28
C PRO A 54 -15.73 18.68 -23.29
N ALA A 55 -15.87 17.40 -23.60
CA ALA A 55 -16.59 16.46 -22.76
C ALA A 55 -15.71 16.03 -21.56
N THR A 56 -16.24 16.21 -20.36
CA THR A 56 -15.64 15.81 -19.08
C THR A 56 -16.61 14.89 -18.34
N ALA A 57 -16.15 14.03 -17.43
CA ALA A 57 -17.08 13.20 -16.65
C ALA A 57 -18.12 14.05 -15.90
N ALA A 58 -17.69 15.17 -15.29
CA ALA A 58 -18.53 16.08 -14.54
C ALA A 58 -19.55 16.85 -15.41
N ASN A 59 -19.15 17.43 -16.54
CA ASN A 59 -20.05 18.29 -17.32
C ASN A 59 -21.11 17.47 -18.10
N VAL A 60 -20.78 16.24 -18.49
CA VAL A 60 -21.74 15.29 -19.06
C VAL A 60 -22.74 14.81 -17.98
N GLN A 61 -22.30 14.52 -16.75
CA GLN A 61 -23.20 14.19 -15.62
C GLN A 61 -24.13 15.36 -15.27
N ASN A 62 -23.62 16.59 -15.18
CA ASN A 62 -24.40 17.80 -14.89
C ASN A 62 -25.28 18.27 -16.07
N LYS A 63 -25.11 17.65 -17.25
CA LYS A 63 -25.74 18.02 -18.53
C LYS A 63 -25.57 19.53 -18.82
N ALA A 64 -24.34 20.03 -18.78
CA ALA A 64 -24.05 21.46 -18.85
C ALA A 64 -22.74 21.76 -19.61
N CYS A 65 -22.63 22.97 -20.15
CA CYS A 65 -21.37 23.53 -20.64
C CYS A 65 -21.10 24.85 -19.90
N ASP A 66 -20.28 24.82 -18.85
CA ASP A 66 -19.94 26.01 -18.06
C ASP A 66 -19.04 27.00 -18.84
N THR A 67 -18.39 26.54 -19.91
CA THR A 67 -17.69 27.36 -20.90
C THR A 67 -17.86 26.73 -22.28
N PRO A 68 -18.91 27.13 -23.04
CA PRO A 68 -19.10 26.68 -24.41
C PRO A 68 -17.96 27.16 -25.35
N LEU A 69 -17.48 26.28 -26.21
CA LEU A 69 -16.63 26.61 -27.36
C LEU A 69 -17.42 27.38 -28.42
N ALA A 70 -18.70 27.00 -28.59
CA ALA A 70 -19.65 27.62 -29.49
C ALA A 70 -21.09 27.36 -29.01
N SER A 71 -22.04 28.14 -29.54
CA SER A 71 -23.48 27.93 -29.37
C SER A 71 -24.23 28.21 -30.68
N THR A 72 -25.38 27.56 -30.87
CA THR A 72 -26.26 27.72 -32.04
C THR A 72 -27.72 27.52 -31.64
N THR A 73 -28.67 27.79 -32.54
CA THR A 73 -30.12 27.63 -32.28
C THR A 73 -30.74 26.67 -33.29
N THR A 74 -31.66 25.81 -32.85
CA THR A 74 -32.33 24.85 -33.75
C THR A 74 -33.39 25.51 -34.65
N GLY A 75 -33.48 25.03 -35.90
CA GLY A 75 -34.50 25.43 -36.87
C GLY A 75 -35.88 24.82 -36.63
N GLU A 76 -36.87 25.14 -37.48
CA GLU A 76 -38.24 24.57 -37.42
C GLU A 76 -38.29 23.05 -37.64
N ASP A 77 -37.27 22.50 -38.28
CA ASP A 77 -37.02 21.08 -38.51
C ASP A 77 -36.18 20.42 -37.40
N GLY A 78 -35.79 21.18 -36.37
CA GLY A 78 -34.84 20.75 -35.33
C GLY A 78 -33.37 20.76 -35.77
N GLY A 79 -33.06 21.24 -36.97
CA GLY A 79 -31.71 21.25 -37.54
C GLY A 79 -30.75 22.19 -36.81
N TYR A 80 -29.49 21.79 -36.67
CA TYR A 80 -28.41 22.60 -36.06
C TYR A 80 -27.06 22.37 -36.75
N SER A 81 -26.12 23.31 -36.61
CA SER A 81 -24.75 23.18 -37.12
C SER A 81 -23.71 24.01 -36.37
N PHE A 82 -22.46 23.55 -36.44
CA PHE A 82 -21.24 24.14 -35.89
C PHE A 82 -20.06 23.97 -36.86
N THR A 83 -19.11 24.90 -36.82
CA THR A 83 -17.86 24.84 -37.62
C THR A 83 -16.65 25.22 -36.77
N GLY A 84 -15.48 24.68 -37.11
CA GLY A 84 -14.21 25.01 -36.46
C GLY A 84 -14.00 24.41 -35.06
N LEU A 85 -14.77 23.37 -34.71
CA LEU A 85 -14.63 22.56 -33.50
C LEU A 85 -13.35 21.72 -33.55
N PRO A 86 -12.74 21.30 -32.43
CA PRO A 86 -11.52 20.48 -32.45
C PRO A 86 -11.77 19.06 -32.99
N GLN A 87 -10.77 18.51 -33.69
CA GLN A 87 -10.76 17.11 -34.15
C GLN A 87 -10.12 16.17 -33.14
N ASN A 88 -10.58 14.91 -33.12
CA ASN A 88 -10.13 13.81 -32.26
C ASN A 88 -10.24 14.08 -30.74
N GLN A 89 -10.86 15.20 -30.34
CA GLN A 89 -11.24 15.50 -28.97
C GLN A 89 -12.71 15.14 -28.74
N ALA A 90 -13.04 14.58 -27.58
CA ALA A 90 -14.43 14.36 -27.18
C ALA A 90 -15.14 15.69 -26.87
N LEU A 91 -16.31 15.88 -27.48
CA LEU A 91 -17.16 17.05 -27.33
C LEU A 91 -18.53 16.65 -26.79
N LEU A 92 -19.00 17.41 -25.80
CA LEU A 92 -20.34 17.34 -25.25
C LEU A 92 -21.19 18.41 -25.94
N PHE A 93 -22.29 17.97 -26.53
CA PHE A 93 -23.35 18.83 -27.06
C PHE A 93 -24.50 18.87 -26.05
N VAL A 94 -24.93 20.07 -25.64
CA VAL A 94 -26.00 20.30 -24.67
C VAL A 94 -27.10 21.14 -25.31
N LEU A 95 -28.26 20.53 -25.51
CA LEU A 95 -29.51 21.22 -25.79
C LEU A 95 -30.12 21.70 -24.47
N LYS A 96 -30.57 22.95 -24.44
CA LYS A 96 -31.39 23.51 -23.36
C LYS A 96 -32.43 24.51 -23.92
N LYS A 97 -33.38 24.91 -23.07
CA LYS A 97 -34.30 26.01 -23.38
C LYS A 97 -33.53 27.31 -23.64
N HIS A 98 -33.86 27.99 -24.73
CA HIS A 98 -33.24 29.25 -25.12
C HIS A 98 -33.72 30.40 -24.20
N PRO A 99 -32.85 31.27 -23.69
CA PRO A 99 -33.25 32.28 -22.70
C PRO A 99 -34.15 33.39 -23.28
N GLU A 100 -33.97 33.72 -24.56
CA GLU A 100 -34.66 34.83 -25.24
C GLU A 100 -35.74 34.38 -26.24
N LYS A 101 -36.00 33.07 -26.37
CA LYS A 101 -36.92 32.49 -27.37
C LYS A 101 -37.79 31.43 -26.74
N GLU A 102 -38.99 31.24 -27.28
CA GLU A 102 -39.87 30.16 -26.89
C GLU A 102 -39.45 28.84 -27.55
N THR A 103 -38.52 28.12 -26.93
CA THR A 103 -38.18 26.76 -27.34
C THR A 103 -39.43 25.87 -27.28
N GLN A 104 -39.79 25.27 -28.41
CA GLN A 104 -40.96 24.41 -28.53
C GLN A 104 -40.56 23.04 -29.07
N MET A 105 -41.20 22.00 -28.54
CA MET A 105 -41.01 20.60 -28.91
C MET A 105 -42.28 20.08 -29.57
N LYS A 106 -42.13 19.22 -30.58
CA LYS A 106 -43.27 18.64 -31.30
C LYS A 106 -43.86 17.45 -30.55
N CYS A 107 -45.18 17.37 -30.42
CA CYS A 107 -45.83 16.26 -29.73
C CYS A 107 -45.95 15.03 -30.65
N ASP A 108 -45.07 14.05 -30.45
CA ASP A 108 -44.95 12.83 -31.26
C ASP A 108 -45.12 11.52 -30.47
N TYR A 109 -45.47 11.59 -29.19
CA TYR A 109 -45.76 10.44 -28.34
C TYR A 109 -47.05 10.62 -27.53
N GLN A 110 -47.73 9.52 -27.18
CA GLN A 110 -49.02 9.57 -26.46
C GLN A 110 -49.01 10.39 -25.16
N ALA A 111 -47.86 10.52 -24.49
CA ALA A 111 -47.75 11.19 -23.19
C ALA A 111 -47.91 12.71 -23.24
N CYS A 112 -47.64 13.37 -24.37
CA CYS A 112 -47.83 14.82 -24.53
C CYS A 112 -49.26 15.21 -24.94
N ILE A 113 -50.11 14.25 -25.33
CA ILE A 113 -51.51 14.53 -25.69
C ILE A 113 -52.31 14.77 -24.41
N GLN A 114 -52.36 16.03 -23.98
CA GLN A 114 -53.02 16.49 -22.77
C GLN A 114 -53.81 17.77 -23.04
N GLY A 115 -55.06 17.83 -22.56
CA GLY A 115 -55.95 18.95 -22.83
C GLY A 115 -56.23 19.13 -24.32
N ASP A 116 -55.96 20.31 -24.86
CA ASP A 116 -56.17 20.66 -26.28
C ASP A 116 -55.00 20.25 -27.21
N MET A 117 -53.88 19.80 -26.65
CA MET A 117 -52.65 19.48 -27.40
C MET A 117 -52.79 18.16 -28.18
N LYS A 118 -52.49 18.18 -29.48
CA LYS A 118 -52.62 17.01 -30.37
C LYS A 118 -51.28 16.54 -30.92
N PHE A 119 -51.30 15.30 -31.39
CA PHE A 119 -50.21 14.72 -32.19
C PHE A 119 -49.84 15.64 -33.36
N GLY A 120 -48.55 15.92 -33.52
CA GLY A 120 -47.99 16.81 -34.55
C GLY A 120 -47.99 18.30 -34.22
N GLU A 121 -48.65 18.74 -33.14
CA GLU A 121 -48.61 20.15 -32.69
C GLU A 121 -47.33 20.45 -31.89
N PHE A 122 -46.87 21.70 -31.90
CA PHE A 122 -45.73 22.17 -31.10
C PHE A 122 -46.19 22.71 -29.74
N PHE A 123 -45.46 22.43 -28.68
CA PHE A 123 -45.73 22.92 -27.32
C PHE A 123 -44.46 23.46 -26.63
N PRO A 124 -44.59 24.38 -25.65
CA PRO A 124 -43.43 24.96 -24.97
C PRO A 124 -42.74 23.93 -24.07
N VAL A 125 -41.41 23.90 -24.06
CA VAL A 125 -40.66 23.02 -23.15
C VAL A 125 -40.51 23.62 -21.74
N ASP A 126 -40.39 22.75 -20.73
CA ASP A 126 -40.08 23.13 -19.37
C ASP A 126 -38.72 23.83 -19.24
N ASN A 127 -38.55 24.65 -18.20
CA ASN A 127 -37.30 25.37 -17.96
C ASN A 127 -36.11 24.44 -17.65
N ASN A 128 -36.39 23.22 -17.17
CA ASN A 128 -35.39 22.20 -16.88
C ASN A 128 -35.11 21.27 -18.09
N PHE A 129 -35.74 21.53 -19.24
CA PHE A 129 -35.56 20.71 -20.44
C PHE A 129 -34.10 20.70 -20.91
N LYS A 130 -33.51 19.50 -20.93
CA LYS A 130 -32.14 19.24 -21.40
C LYS A 130 -32.09 17.95 -22.20
N LEU A 131 -31.28 17.94 -23.26
CA LEU A 131 -30.87 16.73 -23.98
C LEU A 131 -29.36 16.83 -24.25
N ILE A 132 -28.65 15.71 -24.18
CA ILE A 132 -27.20 15.69 -24.43
C ILE A 132 -26.81 14.65 -25.47
N SER A 133 -25.67 14.88 -26.12
CA SER A 133 -24.99 13.94 -27.00
C SER A 133 -23.49 14.12 -26.85
N ILE A 134 -22.71 13.07 -27.12
CA ILE A 134 -21.25 13.12 -27.12
C ILE A 134 -20.70 12.58 -28.43
N LEU A 135 -19.66 13.23 -28.95
CA LEU A 135 -19.03 12.91 -30.23
C LEU A 135 -17.54 13.25 -30.15
N ALA A 136 -16.69 12.45 -30.78
CA ALA A 136 -15.30 12.83 -31.06
C ALA A 136 -15.15 13.02 -32.57
N PRO A 137 -14.97 14.25 -33.10
CA PRO A 137 -14.93 14.46 -34.54
C PRO A 137 -13.66 13.90 -35.19
N ASP A 138 -13.80 12.82 -35.97
CA ASP A 138 -12.71 12.14 -36.69
C ASP A 138 -12.52 12.65 -38.15
N ALA A 139 -13.57 13.21 -38.75
CA ALA A 139 -13.58 13.78 -40.10
C ALA A 139 -13.76 15.31 -40.12
N GLU A 140 -13.64 15.93 -41.30
CA GLU A 140 -13.85 17.39 -41.48
C GLU A 140 -15.33 17.79 -41.35
N ASN A 141 -16.25 16.92 -41.77
CA ASN A 141 -17.69 17.15 -41.77
C ASN A 141 -18.41 15.91 -41.25
N ILE A 142 -19.22 16.05 -40.21
CA ILE A 142 -19.90 14.92 -39.54
C ILE A 142 -21.37 15.24 -39.26
N THR A 143 -22.25 14.28 -39.56
CA THR A 143 -23.63 14.29 -39.09
C THR A 143 -23.71 13.65 -37.70
N ALA A 144 -24.30 14.34 -36.73
CA ALA A 144 -24.61 13.81 -35.41
C ALA A 144 -25.92 14.42 -34.90
N HIS A 145 -26.94 13.60 -34.75
CA HIS A 145 -28.24 13.98 -34.19
C HIS A 145 -28.20 13.94 -32.65
N MET A 146 -29.08 14.71 -32.03
CA MET A 146 -29.31 14.65 -30.58
C MET A 146 -30.66 13.98 -30.34
N THR A 147 -30.62 12.75 -29.83
CA THR A 147 -31.80 11.92 -29.56
C THR A 147 -31.80 11.44 -28.11
N LYS A 148 -32.91 10.86 -27.63
CA LYS A 148 -32.91 10.22 -26.31
C LYS A 148 -31.92 9.05 -26.24
N LEU A 149 -31.69 8.34 -27.34
CA LEU A 149 -30.67 7.30 -27.41
C LEU A 149 -29.24 7.86 -27.27
N THR A 150 -28.91 9.01 -27.87
CA THR A 150 -27.60 9.64 -27.63
C THR A 150 -27.45 10.20 -26.22
N ASP A 151 -28.53 10.65 -25.57
CA ASP A 151 -28.55 11.03 -24.15
C ASP A 151 -28.26 9.83 -23.23
N VAL A 152 -28.78 8.65 -23.58
CA VAL A 152 -28.47 7.38 -22.88
C VAL A 152 -27.01 6.96 -23.09
N VAL A 153 -26.46 7.08 -24.32
CA VAL A 153 -25.02 6.83 -24.59
C VAL A 153 -24.12 7.80 -23.84
N ALA A 154 -24.48 9.09 -23.79
CA ALA A 154 -23.72 10.11 -23.08
C ALA A 154 -23.68 9.86 -21.57
N GLN A 155 -24.84 9.55 -20.97
CA GLN A 155 -24.93 9.17 -19.55
C GLN A 155 -24.18 7.87 -19.25
N TYR A 156 -24.31 6.83 -20.09
CA TYR A 156 -23.57 5.57 -19.89
C TYR A 156 -22.06 5.80 -20.00
N THR A 157 -21.63 6.68 -20.90
CA THR A 157 -20.20 7.03 -21.04
C THR A 157 -19.70 7.79 -19.83
N ALA A 158 -20.42 8.81 -19.35
CA ALA A 158 -20.05 9.56 -18.15
C ALA A 158 -20.09 8.74 -16.84
N ARG A 159 -20.76 7.58 -16.86
CA ARG A 159 -20.78 6.56 -15.80
C ARG A 159 -19.63 5.54 -15.91
N ASN A 160 -18.89 5.53 -17.02
CA ASN A 160 -17.79 4.61 -17.31
C ASN A 160 -16.51 5.34 -17.79
N MET A 161 -16.36 6.62 -17.44
CA MET A 161 -15.24 7.49 -17.85
C MET A 161 -14.40 7.93 -16.65
N VAL A 162 -13.14 8.23 -16.94
CA VAL A 162 -12.08 8.43 -15.94
C VAL A 162 -11.22 9.63 -16.34
N GLY A 163 -10.95 10.51 -15.38
CA GLY A 163 -10.16 11.72 -15.57
C GLY A 163 -10.96 12.90 -16.16
N ASP A 164 -10.27 14.02 -16.37
CA ASP A 164 -10.90 15.30 -16.72
C ASP A 164 -11.53 15.33 -18.11
N GLN A 165 -11.15 14.45 -19.04
CA GLN A 165 -11.71 14.42 -20.40
C GLN A 165 -12.17 13.02 -20.82
N VAL A 166 -13.26 12.99 -21.59
CA VAL A 166 -13.79 11.80 -22.25
C VAL A 166 -12.85 11.40 -23.40
N SER A 167 -12.64 10.09 -23.61
CA SER A 167 -11.81 9.58 -24.72
C SER A 167 -12.65 9.16 -25.93
N PRO A 168 -12.21 9.42 -27.17
CA PRO A 168 -12.91 8.99 -28.40
C PRO A 168 -13.20 7.49 -28.45
N GLU A 169 -12.29 6.68 -27.91
CA GLU A 169 -12.41 5.22 -27.82
C GLU A 169 -13.55 4.83 -26.88
N ALA A 170 -13.69 5.50 -25.73
CA ALA A 170 -14.78 5.24 -24.80
C ALA A 170 -16.14 5.63 -25.38
N ILE A 171 -16.25 6.75 -26.13
CA ILE A 171 -17.48 7.08 -26.87
C ILE A 171 -17.84 5.94 -27.82
N THR A 172 -16.89 5.54 -28.67
CA THR A 172 -17.07 4.51 -29.70
C THR A 172 -17.47 3.16 -29.09
N ARG A 173 -16.79 2.75 -28.01
CA ARG A 173 -17.05 1.51 -27.26
C ARG A 173 -18.44 1.54 -26.62
N ASN A 174 -18.75 2.58 -25.84
CA ASN A 174 -20.01 2.68 -25.10
C ASN A 174 -21.22 2.84 -26.02
N ARG A 175 -21.07 3.55 -27.14
CA ARG A 175 -22.08 3.59 -28.23
C ARG A 175 -22.42 2.20 -28.72
N SER A 176 -21.41 1.40 -29.09
CA SER A 176 -21.61 0.04 -29.63
C SER A 176 -22.20 -0.91 -28.59
N VAL A 177 -21.79 -0.80 -27.32
CA VAL A 177 -22.34 -1.57 -26.19
C VAL A 177 -23.82 -1.25 -25.96
N ILE A 178 -24.21 0.03 -25.95
CA ILE A 178 -25.62 0.46 -25.77
C ILE A 178 -26.48 0.04 -26.96
N ALA A 179 -25.97 0.19 -28.19
CA ALA A 179 -26.66 -0.26 -29.40
C ALA A 179 -26.97 -1.78 -29.34
N GLN A 180 -25.96 -2.61 -29.03
CA GLN A 180 -26.12 -4.06 -28.95
C GLN A 180 -27.01 -4.49 -27.76
N THR A 181 -27.02 -3.74 -26.65
CA THR A 181 -27.97 -3.98 -25.54
C THR A 181 -29.43 -3.79 -25.96
N LEU A 182 -29.69 -2.97 -27.00
CA LEU A 182 -31.01 -2.79 -27.64
C LEU A 182 -31.17 -3.65 -28.92
N GLY A 183 -30.29 -4.62 -29.14
CA GLY A 183 -30.32 -5.52 -30.30
C GLY A 183 -30.00 -4.86 -31.65
N LEU A 184 -29.46 -3.64 -31.66
CA LEU A 184 -28.93 -3.01 -32.86
C LEU A 184 -27.54 -3.60 -33.18
N PRO A 185 -27.13 -3.69 -34.45
CA PRO A 185 -25.82 -4.24 -34.80
C PRO A 185 -24.67 -3.40 -34.21
N ALA A 186 -23.53 -4.05 -33.94
CA ALA A 186 -22.35 -3.42 -33.34
C ALA A 186 -21.82 -2.19 -34.12
N SER A 187 -22.11 -2.13 -35.42
CA SER A 187 -21.76 -1.06 -36.37
C SER A 187 -22.87 -0.02 -36.58
N ALA A 188 -23.90 0.04 -35.72
CA ALA A 188 -24.94 1.05 -35.83
C ALA A 188 -24.41 2.43 -35.42
N ASN A 189 -24.25 3.33 -36.39
CA ASN A 189 -23.96 4.75 -36.18
C ASN A 189 -25.21 5.46 -35.64
N ILE A 190 -25.61 5.16 -34.41
CA ILE A 190 -26.87 5.63 -33.81
C ILE A 190 -26.94 7.17 -33.61
N GLU A 191 -25.82 7.87 -33.71
CA GLU A 191 -25.77 9.34 -33.83
C GLU A 191 -26.08 9.85 -35.26
N GLN A 192 -25.91 9.04 -36.30
CA GLN A 192 -26.26 9.36 -37.70
C GLN A 192 -27.67 8.91 -38.07
N LEU A 193 -28.42 8.36 -37.11
CA LEU A 193 -29.77 7.83 -37.29
C LEU A 193 -30.79 8.59 -36.42
N GLY A 194 -32.07 8.42 -36.71
CA GLY A 194 -33.16 8.91 -35.87
C GLY A 194 -33.74 10.29 -36.23
N ALA A 195 -33.26 10.95 -37.29
CA ALA A 195 -33.72 12.27 -37.72
C ALA A 195 -34.98 12.24 -38.62
N VAL A 196 -36.05 11.58 -38.15
CA VAL A 196 -37.32 11.48 -38.87
C VAL A 196 -38.43 12.24 -38.12
N ASP A 197 -39.17 13.09 -38.83
CA ASP A 197 -40.41 13.71 -38.30
C ASP A 197 -41.53 12.65 -38.27
N LEU A 198 -41.57 11.86 -37.20
CA LEU A 198 -42.51 10.75 -37.02
C LEU A 198 -43.99 11.17 -37.00
N THR A 199 -44.30 12.46 -37.02
CA THR A 199 -45.67 13.00 -37.10
C THR A 199 -46.10 13.37 -38.53
N LYS A 200 -45.18 13.37 -39.51
CA LYS A 200 -45.48 13.65 -40.93
C LYS A 200 -45.48 12.34 -41.73
N PRO A 201 -46.65 11.87 -42.25
CA PRO A 201 -46.69 10.67 -43.09
C PRO A 201 -45.70 10.69 -44.26
N ALA A 202 -45.53 11.82 -44.94
CA ALA A 202 -44.59 11.94 -46.04
C ALA A 202 -43.11 11.74 -45.63
N ALA A 203 -42.72 12.14 -44.41
CA ALA A 203 -41.37 11.92 -43.90
C ALA A 203 -41.15 10.45 -43.50
N VAL A 204 -42.16 9.83 -42.88
CA VAL A 204 -42.16 8.41 -42.53
C VAL A 204 -42.10 7.54 -43.80
N THR A 205 -42.96 7.79 -44.78
CA THR A 205 -42.95 7.06 -46.07
C THR A 205 -41.64 7.26 -46.85
N ALA A 206 -41.05 8.47 -46.82
CA ALA A 206 -39.74 8.70 -47.43
C ALA A 206 -38.63 7.90 -46.74
N ALA A 207 -38.66 7.81 -45.40
CA ALA A 207 -37.69 7.02 -44.64
C ALA A 207 -37.92 5.49 -44.74
N LEU A 208 -39.15 5.03 -44.99
CA LEU A 208 -39.45 3.62 -45.30
C LEU A 208 -39.01 3.20 -46.70
N ALA A 209 -38.86 4.14 -47.64
CA ALA A 209 -38.53 3.88 -49.04
C ALA A 209 -37.03 3.66 -49.32
N ASP A 210 -36.18 3.80 -48.30
CA ASP A 210 -34.73 3.56 -48.35
C ASP A 210 -34.37 2.64 -47.18
N GLU A 211 -33.77 1.48 -47.49
CA GLU A 211 -33.44 0.44 -46.51
C GLU A 211 -32.50 0.95 -45.40
N ASN A 212 -31.69 1.98 -45.66
CA ASN A 212 -30.83 2.60 -44.65
C ASN A 212 -31.61 3.54 -43.71
N ASN A 213 -32.70 4.15 -44.19
CA ASN A 213 -33.53 5.06 -43.42
C ASN A 213 -34.64 4.35 -42.62
N ALA A 214 -34.98 3.10 -42.95
CA ALA A 214 -35.81 2.25 -42.10
C ALA A 214 -35.21 2.09 -40.68
N ALA A 215 -33.88 1.97 -40.58
CA ALA A 215 -33.16 1.95 -39.31
C ALA A 215 -33.26 3.29 -38.54
N SER A 216 -33.38 4.43 -39.24
CA SER A 216 -33.65 5.73 -38.62
C SER A 216 -35.05 5.80 -37.99
N ILE A 217 -36.05 5.14 -38.55
CA ILE A 217 -37.38 5.05 -37.93
C ILE A 217 -37.30 4.20 -36.65
N GLU A 218 -36.57 3.09 -36.65
CA GLU A 218 -36.39 2.24 -35.47
C GLU A 218 -35.64 2.99 -34.34
N VAL A 219 -34.54 3.69 -34.67
CA VAL A 219 -33.77 4.51 -33.71
C VAL A 219 -34.58 5.69 -33.17
N ALA A 220 -35.43 6.32 -34.01
CA ALA A 220 -36.34 7.37 -33.56
C ALA A 220 -37.43 6.79 -32.62
N ALA A 221 -38.02 5.65 -32.96
CA ALA A 221 -39.04 4.98 -32.13
C ALA A 221 -38.50 4.51 -30.77
N LEU A 222 -37.28 3.97 -30.72
CA LEU A 222 -36.55 3.71 -29.47
C LEU A 222 -36.40 5.02 -28.67
N SER A 223 -35.98 6.10 -29.34
CA SER A 223 -35.78 7.41 -28.70
C SER A 223 -37.07 8.08 -28.18
N LEU A 224 -38.26 7.67 -28.66
CA LEU A 224 -39.54 8.15 -28.09
C LEU A 224 -39.91 7.49 -26.78
N ALA A 225 -39.52 6.23 -26.56
CA ALA A 225 -40.04 5.41 -25.47
C ALA A 225 -39.02 5.11 -24.37
N LEU A 226 -37.72 5.36 -24.60
CA LEU A 226 -36.64 5.11 -23.65
C LEU A 226 -36.80 5.91 -22.35
N PHE A 227 -37.32 5.22 -21.33
CA PHE A 227 -37.42 5.64 -19.92
C PHE A 227 -38.47 6.74 -19.61
N GLU A 228 -39.34 7.10 -20.56
CA GLU A 228 -40.39 8.13 -20.36
C GLU A 228 -41.44 7.81 -19.28
N LYS A 229 -41.51 6.55 -18.80
CA LYS A 229 -42.44 6.11 -17.75
C LYS A 229 -41.82 6.00 -16.36
N ASP A 230 -40.50 5.90 -16.27
CA ASP A 230 -39.75 5.70 -15.03
C ASP A 230 -38.25 5.98 -15.29
N GLU A 231 -37.71 7.03 -14.66
CA GLU A 231 -36.27 7.32 -14.74
C GLU A 231 -35.44 6.29 -13.97
N GLY A 232 -35.99 5.59 -12.97
CA GLY A 232 -35.31 4.52 -12.24
C GLY A 232 -34.88 3.36 -13.14
N ALA A 233 -35.67 3.07 -14.18
CA ALA A 233 -35.39 2.02 -15.14
C ALA A 233 -34.07 2.20 -15.91
N ILE A 234 -33.53 3.42 -16.06
CA ILE A 234 -32.23 3.64 -16.72
C ILE A 234 -31.08 3.01 -15.91
N GLN A 235 -31.17 2.99 -14.58
CA GLN A 235 -30.13 2.41 -13.72
C GLN A 235 -30.16 0.89 -13.73
N SER A 236 -31.37 0.30 -13.83
CA SER A 236 -31.55 -1.14 -14.08
C SER A 236 -30.99 -1.53 -15.45
N PHE A 237 -31.31 -0.76 -16.50
CA PHE A 237 -30.76 -0.97 -17.84
C PHE A 237 -29.23 -0.88 -17.84
N PHE A 238 -28.63 0.18 -17.27
CA PHE A 238 -27.17 0.31 -17.17
C PHE A 238 -26.52 -0.82 -16.37
N ALA A 239 -27.16 -1.33 -15.31
CA ALA A 239 -26.67 -2.49 -14.57
C ALA A 239 -26.64 -3.79 -15.39
N ILE A 240 -27.53 -3.92 -16.38
CA ILE A 240 -27.55 -5.03 -17.35
C ILE A 240 -26.52 -4.79 -18.45
N THR A 241 -26.41 -3.56 -18.95
CA THR A 241 -25.34 -3.15 -19.87
C THR A 241 -23.96 -3.49 -19.30
N ASP A 242 -23.73 -3.25 -18.00
CA ASP A 242 -22.47 -3.61 -17.33
C ASP A 242 -22.18 -5.11 -17.34
N LYS A 243 -23.20 -5.99 -17.21
CA LYS A 243 -23.01 -7.45 -17.28
C LYS A 243 -22.45 -7.86 -18.64
N PHE A 244 -23.15 -7.48 -19.71
CA PHE A 244 -22.69 -7.65 -21.10
C PHE A 244 -21.28 -7.11 -21.31
N ASN A 245 -21.00 -5.92 -20.77
CA ASN A 245 -19.74 -5.21 -20.97
C ASN A 245 -18.53 -5.90 -20.28
N ASN A 246 -18.79 -6.71 -19.25
CA ASN A 246 -17.82 -7.61 -18.60
C ASN A 246 -17.74 -9.01 -19.25
N GLY A 247 -18.60 -9.33 -20.22
CA GLY A 247 -18.75 -10.70 -20.74
C GLY A 247 -19.51 -11.65 -19.79
N ALA A 248 -20.14 -11.12 -18.74
CA ALA A 248 -21.10 -11.89 -17.94
C ALA A 248 -22.41 -12.04 -18.72
N GLY A 249 -22.83 -13.29 -18.94
CA GLY A 249 -24.09 -13.60 -19.61
C GLY A 249 -25.31 -13.08 -18.85
N LEU A 250 -26.39 -12.81 -19.58
CA LEU A 250 -27.65 -12.33 -19.01
C LEU A 250 -28.41 -13.45 -18.28
N THR A 251 -29.12 -13.09 -17.21
CA THR A 251 -30.22 -13.90 -16.66
C THR A 251 -31.52 -13.65 -17.43
N ASP A 252 -32.52 -14.50 -17.23
CA ASP A 252 -33.85 -14.29 -17.82
C ASP A 252 -34.54 -13.03 -17.27
N ASP A 253 -34.23 -12.62 -16.04
CA ASP A 253 -34.66 -11.34 -15.47
C ASP A 253 -34.04 -10.15 -16.23
N ASP A 254 -32.75 -10.21 -16.54
CA ASP A 254 -32.06 -9.16 -17.31
C ASP A 254 -32.66 -9.04 -18.72
N LYS A 255 -32.91 -10.18 -19.38
CA LYS A 255 -33.60 -10.24 -20.68
C LYS A 255 -35.00 -9.64 -20.59
N THR A 256 -35.75 -9.94 -19.53
CA THR A 256 -37.09 -9.41 -19.29
C THR A 256 -37.12 -7.88 -19.20
N VAL A 257 -36.11 -7.25 -18.57
CA VAL A 257 -36.00 -5.78 -18.52
C VAL A 257 -35.70 -5.17 -19.89
N ILE A 258 -34.82 -5.78 -20.70
CA ILE A 258 -34.55 -5.32 -22.07
C ILE A 258 -35.80 -5.49 -22.94
N THR A 259 -36.44 -6.66 -22.94
CA THR A 259 -37.66 -6.94 -23.70
C THR A 259 -38.81 -6.02 -23.28
N GLY A 260 -38.93 -5.67 -21.99
CA GLY A 260 -39.88 -4.64 -21.53
C GLY A 260 -39.57 -3.23 -22.08
N THR A 261 -38.30 -2.89 -22.25
CA THR A 261 -37.86 -1.61 -22.84
C THR A 261 -38.16 -1.56 -24.35
N LEU A 262 -37.89 -2.66 -25.06
CA LEU A 262 -38.23 -2.82 -26.49
C LEU A 262 -39.76 -2.82 -26.71
N GLY A 263 -40.52 -3.51 -25.86
CA GLY A 263 -41.98 -3.57 -25.90
C GLY A 263 -42.65 -2.20 -25.69
N ASN A 264 -42.08 -1.33 -24.84
CA ASN A 264 -42.54 0.06 -24.73
C ASN A 264 -42.34 0.85 -26.04
N SER A 265 -41.25 0.57 -26.78
CA SER A 265 -40.93 1.20 -28.07
C SER A 265 -41.84 0.67 -29.19
N SER A 266 -42.10 -0.63 -29.21
CA SER A 266 -43.10 -1.29 -30.07
C SER A 266 -44.53 -0.74 -29.84
N GLY A 267 -44.89 -0.47 -28.57
CA GLY A 267 -46.12 0.24 -28.22
C GLY A 267 -46.16 1.68 -28.77
N ALA A 268 -45.04 2.40 -28.76
CA ALA A 268 -44.93 3.71 -29.39
C ALA A 268 -45.13 3.65 -30.91
N VAL A 269 -44.50 2.68 -31.59
CA VAL A 269 -44.70 2.44 -33.04
C VAL A 269 -46.17 2.17 -33.38
N THR A 270 -46.84 1.35 -32.56
CA THR A 270 -48.26 1.01 -32.75
C THR A 270 -49.16 2.23 -32.59
N PHE A 271 -48.84 3.13 -31.65
CA PHE A 271 -49.50 4.42 -31.49
C PHE A 271 -49.24 5.36 -32.68
N LEU A 272 -47.98 5.51 -33.12
CA LEU A 272 -47.62 6.32 -34.29
C LEU A 272 -48.38 5.89 -35.55
N GLU A 273 -48.41 4.59 -35.84
CA GLU A 273 -49.14 4.04 -36.99
C GLU A 273 -50.64 4.36 -36.91
N THR A 274 -51.22 4.31 -35.70
CA THR A 274 -52.64 4.63 -35.46
C THR A 274 -52.95 6.11 -35.71
N GLU A 275 -52.07 7.04 -35.33
CA GLU A 275 -52.24 8.47 -35.61
C GLU A 275 -51.98 8.80 -37.09
N LEU A 276 -50.90 8.28 -37.68
CA LEU A 276 -50.53 8.51 -39.08
C LEU A 276 -51.61 8.02 -40.05
N LYS A 277 -52.24 6.87 -39.77
CA LYS A 277 -53.36 6.31 -40.57
C LYS A 277 -54.64 7.17 -40.57
N LYS A 278 -54.78 8.14 -39.65
CA LYS A 278 -55.88 9.14 -39.70
C LYS A 278 -55.67 10.17 -40.82
N VAL A 279 -54.45 10.33 -41.30
CA VAL A 279 -54.05 11.30 -42.33
C VAL A 279 -53.71 10.59 -43.65
N GLU A 280 -52.94 9.50 -43.60
CA GLU A 280 -52.53 8.71 -44.75
C GLU A 280 -52.70 7.20 -44.45
N PRO A 281 -53.83 6.58 -44.85
CA PRO A 281 -54.14 5.19 -44.53
C PRO A 281 -53.14 4.14 -45.06
N SER A 282 -52.27 4.51 -46.00
CA SER A 282 -51.27 3.60 -46.60
C SER A 282 -49.97 3.45 -45.80
N VAL A 283 -49.72 4.27 -44.77
CA VAL A 283 -48.56 4.10 -43.88
C VAL A 283 -48.65 2.75 -43.14
N SER A 284 -47.56 2.00 -43.08
CA SER A 284 -47.42 0.83 -42.21
C SER A 284 -46.08 0.89 -41.48
N LEU A 285 -46.08 0.62 -40.18
CA LEU A 285 -44.90 0.46 -39.34
C LEU A 285 -44.83 -0.96 -38.72
N SER A 286 -45.66 -1.88 -39.23
CA SER A 286 -45.67 -3.31 -38.91
C SER A 286 -44.27 -3.90 -38.76
N ASP A 287 -43.37 -3.56 -39.67
CA ASP A 287 -42.08 -4.23 -39.80
C ASP A 287 -41.07 -3.69 -38.78
N VAL A 288 -41.20 -2.40 -38.40
CA VAL A 288 -40.46 -1.78 -37.29
C VAL A 288 -40.97 -2.33 -35.95
N SER A 289 -42.29 -2.45 -35.78
CA SER A 289 -42.89 -3.06 -34.58
C SER A 289 -42.44 -4.52 -34.44
N ASN A 290 -42.53 -5.31 -35.52
CA ASN A 290 -42.04 -6.69 -35.57
C ASN A 290 -40.54 -6.79 -35.25
N SER A 291 -39.71 -5.89 -35.78
CA SER A 291 -38.26 -5.85 -35.51
C SER A 291 -37.94 -5.64 -34.02
N LEU A 292 -38.72 -4.79 -33.33
CA LEU A 292 -38.60 -4.54 -31.89
C LEU A 292 -39.15 -5.69 -31.02
N ASN A 293 -40.10 -6.48 -31.54
CA ASN A 293 -40.77 -7.57 -30.81
C ASN A 293 -40.15 -8.97 -31.01
N LYS A 294 -39.07 -9.10 -31.80
CA LYS A 294 -38.41 -10.39 -32.08
C LYS A 294 -37.86 -11.05 -30.81
N GLU A 295 -38.05 -12.37 -30.67
CA GLU A 295 -37.54 -13.14 -29.51
C GLU A 295 -36.00 -13.19 -29.47
N ASP A 296 -35.33 -13.22 -30.63
CA ASP A 296 -33.87 -13.20 -30.78
C ASP A 296 -33.26 -11.77 -30.75
N ARG A 297 -34.08 -10.74 -30.49
CA ARG A 297 -33.63 -9.33 -30.46
C ARG A 297 -32.67 -9.02 -29.31
N VAL A 298 -32.75 -9.75 -28.20
CA VAL A 298 -31.83 -9.59 -27.06
C VAL A 298 -30.71 -10.63 -27.20
N PRO A 299 -29.47 -10.25 -27.56
CA PRO A 299 -28.41 -11.22 -27.81
C PRO A 299 -27.91 -11.85 -26.51
N ASP A 300 -27.46 -13.11 -26.55
CA ASP A 300 -26.88 -13.77 -25.36
C ASP A 300 -25.50 -13.19 -24.95
N LYS A 301 -24.83 -12.52 -25.89
CA LYS A 301 -23.52 -11.86 -25.72
C LYS A 301 -23.39 -10.72 -26.72
N ILE A 302 -22.61 -9.68 -26.40
CA ILE A 302 -22.28 -8.60 -27.34
C ILE A 302 -20.87 -8.77 -27.91
N GLU A 303 -20.65 -8.32 -29.13
CA GLU A 303 -19.32 -8.19 -29.73
C GLU A 303 -18.71 -6.86 -29.31
N LEU A 304 -17.82 -6.90 -28.32
CA LEU A 304 -17.07 -5.72 -27.89
C LEU A 304 -16.11 -5.26 -29.01
N PRO A 305 -16.12 -3.97 -29.40
CA PRO A 305 -15.11 -3.42 -30.29
C PRO A 305 -13.71 -3.72 -29.76
N LYS A 306 -12.84 -4.29 -30.62
CA LYS A 306 -11.45 -4.57 -30.23
C LYS A 306 -10.79 -3.25 -29.83
N PRO A 307 -10.24 -3.11 -28.61
CA PRO A 307 -9.60 -1.87 -28.19
C PRO A 307 -8.38 -1.60 -29.07
N THR A 308 -8.24 -0.35 -29.52
CA THR A 308 -7.00 0.12 -30.16
C THR A 308 -5.84 -0.14 -29.19
N PRO A 309 -4.74 -0.81 -29.62
CA PRO A 309 -3.63 -1.14 -28.73
C PRO A 309 -3.02 0.11 -28.07
N ASN A 310 -3.30 0.29 -26.78
CA ASN A 310 -2.77 1.38 -25.97
C ASN A 310 -1.78 0.80 -24.95
N ASN A 311 -0.50 1.03 -25.23
CA ASN A 311 0.63 0.53 -24.44
C ASN A 311 0.50 0.84 -22.94
N ASP A 312 -0.07 2.00 -22.58
CA ASP A 312 -0.19 2.40 -21.18
C ASP A 312 -1.37 1.71 -20.47
N VAL A 313 -2.46 1.43 -21.20
CA VAL A 313 -3.56 0.60 -20.67
C VAL A 313 -3.10 -0.84 -20.49
N THR A 314 -2.30 -1.40 -21.42
CA THR A 314 -1.74 -2.75 -21.28
C THR A 314 -0.83 -2.89 -20.06
N LYS A 315 0.05 -1.92 -19.78
CA LYS A 315 0.88 -1.92 -18.55
C LYS A 315 0.05 -1.88 -17.26
N ALA A 316 -1.04 -1.10 -17.26
CA ALA A 316 -1.96 -1.05 -16.12
C ALA A 316 -2.71 -2.39 -15.94
N GLN A 317 -3.12 -3.03 -17.03
CA GLN A 317 -3.71 -4.39 -17.02
C GLN A 317 -2.72 -5.44 -16.52
N ASP A 318 -1.44 -5.37 -16.91
CA ASP A 318 -0.40 -6.26 -16.40
C ASP A 318 -0.15 -6.06 -14.89
N LEU A 319 -0.21 -4.81 -14.38
CA LEU A 319 -0.17 -4.55 -12.93
C LEU A 319 -1.38 -5.15 -12.20
N VAL A 320 -2.61 -4.93 -12.70
CA VAL A 320 -3.82 -5.47 -12.06
C VAL A 320 -3.79 -7.00 -12.06
N LYS A 321 -3.38 -7.62 -13.16
CA LYS A 321 -3.15 -9.06 -13.26
C LYS A 321 -2.13 -9.55 -12.22
N GLN A 322 -1.00 -8.85 -12.08
CA GLN A 322 0.04 -9.21 -11.11
C GLN A 322 -0.44 -9.04 -9.65
N VAL A 323 -1.18 -7.97 -9.35
CA VAL A 323 -1.84 -7.77 -8.05
C VAL A 323 -2.79 -8.93 -7.74
N ARG A 324 -3.66 -9.33 -8.68
CA ARG A 324 -4.50 -10.53 -8.52
C ARG A 324 -3.69 -11.81 -8.33
N THR A 325 -2.59 -12.00 -9.07
CA THR A 325 -1.75 -13.20 -8.95
C THR A 325 -1.14 -13.31 -7.55
N VAL A 326 -0.60 -12.22 -7.00
CA VAL A 326 -0.07 -12.21 -5.63
C VAL A 326 -1.21 -12.38 -4.60
N TYR A 327 -2.29 -11.60 -4.73
CA TYR A 327 -3.45 -11.64 -3.83
C TYR A 327 -4.06 -13.05 -3.72
N ASN A 328 -4.27 -13.73 -4.85
CA ASN A 328 -4.86 -15.07 -4.87
C ASN A 328 -3.87 -16.14 -4.39
N ALA A 329 -2.59 -16.06 -4.74
CA ALA A 329 -1.56 -16.98 -4.21
C ALA A 329 -1.37 -16.82 -2.69
N ALA A 330 -1.70 -15.65 -2.14
CA ALA A 330 -1.63 -15.33 -0.72
C ALA A 330 -2.96 -15.51 0.04
N GLY A 331 -4.04 -15.89 -0.65
CA GLY A 331 -5.34 -16.23 -0.07
C GLY A 331 -5.31 -17.50 0.78
N GLU A 332 -6.43 -17.85 1.42
CA GLU A 332 -6.48 -18.96 2.40
C GLU A 332 -6.09 -20.33 1.82
N GLU A 333 -6.41 -20.58 0.55
CA GLU A 333 -6.06 -21.79 -0.20
C GLU A 333 -4.88 -21.58 -1.18
N GLY A 334 -4.17 -20.45 -1.10
CA GLY A 334 -3.18 -20.04 -2.09
C GLY A 334 -1.79 -20.64 -1.88
N ASP A 335 -1.14 -21.06 -2.99
CA ASP A 335 0.20 -21.68 -3.02
C ASP A 335 1.29 -20.96 -2.20
N LEU A 336 1.34 -19.63 -2.25
CA LEU A 336 2.34 -18.83 -1.54
C LEU A 336 2.08 -18.86 -0.03
N ARG A 337 0.82 -18.73 0.39
CA ARG A 337 0.45 -18.87 1.81
C ARG A 337 0.71 -20.30 2.28
N LEU A 338 0.22 -21.30 1.56
CA LEU A 338 0.36 -22.71 1.94
C LEU A 338 1.83 -23.14 2.02
N GLY A 339 2.68 -22.72 1.08
CA GLY A 339 4.12 -22.98 1.14
C GLY A 339 4.82 -22.32 2.33
N LEU A 340 4.53 -21.03 2.59
CA LEU A 340 5.10 -20.32 3.74
C LEU A 340 4.59 -20.85 5.09
N THR A 341 3.33 -21.30 5.16
CA THR A 341 2.79 -21.98 6.35
C THR A 341 3.44 -23.35 6.53
N GLN A 342 3.56 -24.18 5.47
CA GLN A 342 4.24 -25.49 5.56
C GLN A 342 5.72 -25.37 5.95
N TRP A 343 6.39 -24.31 5.51
CA TRP A 343 7.76 -23.99 5.95
C TRP A 343 7.78 -23.58 7.43
N GLY A 344 6.91 -22.65 7.86
CA GLY A 344 6.80 -22.27 9.27
C GLY A 344 6.41 -23.43 10.20
N ASP A 345 5.57 -24.35 9.72
CA ASP A 345 5.18 -25.58 10.42
C ASP A 345 6.34 -26.58 10.52
N SER A 346 7.26 -26.62 9.55
CA SER A 346 8.45 -27.49 9.62
C SER A 346 9.42 -27.00 10.71
N LEU A 347 9.53 -25.68 10.91
CA LEU A 347 10.35 -25.08 11.96
C LEU A 347 9.83 -25.31 13.38
N GLN A 348 8.57 -25.73 13.58
CA GLN A 348 8.01 -26.02 14.92
C GLN A 348 8.70 -27.21 15.63
N ALA A 349 9.51 -28.01 14.92
CA ALA A 349 10.32 -29.08 15.50
C ALA A 349 11.63 -28.58 16.15
N ILE A 350 11.99 -27.31 15.95
CA ILE A 350 13.16 -26.67 16.54
C ILE A 350 12.77 -26.14 17.95
N PRO A 351 13.50 -26.49 19.03
CA PRO A 351 13.24 -25.92 20.36
C PRO A 351 13.44 -24.40 20.40
N SER A 352 12.66 -23.67 21.21
CA SER A 352 12.93 -22.24 21.45
C SER A 352 14.20 -22.04 22.29
N GLU A 353 14.36 -22.90 23.30
CA GLU A 353 15.55 -23.12 24.14
C GLU A 353 16.88 -23.06 23.34
N LEU A 354 16.87 -23.57 22.11
CA LEU A 354 18.03 -23.63 21.22
C LEU A 354 18.48 -22.26 20.66
N PHE A 355 17.56 -21.28 20.59
CA PHE A 355 17.86 -19.90 20.19
C PHE A 355 17.79 -18.91 21.35
N GLU A 356 17.24 -19.32 22.50
CA GLU A 356 17.12 -18.49 23.71
C GLU A 356 18.32 -18.73 24.65
N ASP A 357 18.59 -19.98 25.05
CA ASP A 357 19.61 -20.31 26.05
C ASP A 357 20.94 -20.76 25.42
N ASP A 358 20.93 -21.84 24.61
CA ASP A 358 22.16 -22.44 24.02
C ASP A 358 22.95 -21.41 23.18
N MET A 359 22.23 -20.58 22.41
CA MET A 359 22.84 -19.55 21.57
C MET A 359 23.36 -18.35 22.37
N ALA A 360 22.69 -17.96 23.47
CA ALA A 360 23.18 -16.90 24.35
C ALA A 360 24.51 -17.32 25.00
N GLN A 361 24.54 -18.51 25.60
CA GLN A 361 25.75 -19.10 26.20
C GLN A 361 26.91 -19.24 25.21
N ALA A 362 26.63 -19.56 23.94
CA ALA A 362 27.65 -19.60 22.89
C ALA A 362 28.23 -18.21 22.55
N PHE A 363 27.45 -17.13 22.68
CA PHE A 363 27.97 -15.76 22.55
C PHE A 363 28.67 -15.28 23.83
N GLU A 364 28.23 -15.69 25.01
CA GLU A 364 28.89 -15.43 26.30
C GLU A 364 30.27 -16.09 26.36
N ALA A 365 30.39 -17.38 26.02
CA ALA A 365 31.68 -18.08 25.96
C ALA A 365 32.64 -17.46 24.94
N LEU A 366 32.11 -16.96 23.81
CA LEU A 366 32.89 -16.17 22.85
C LEU A 366 33.35 -14.83 23.45
N GLN A 367 32.49 -14.13 24.19
CA GLN A 367 32.84 -12.89 24.87
C GLN A 367 33.95 -13.13 25.90
N SER A 368 33.76 -14.07 26.83
CA SER A 368 34.77 -14.43 27.84
C SER A 368 36.09 -14.84 27.21
N GLY A 369 36.07 -15.60 26.11
CA GLY A 369 37.27 -15.95 25.36
C GLY A 369 37.99 -14.78 24.69
N LEU A 370 37.24 -13.80 24.16
CA LEU A 370 37.81 -12.59 23.58
C LEU A 370 38.37 -11.63 24.65
N MET A 371 37.69 -11.50 25.80
CA MET A 371 38.17 -10.72 26.95
C MET A 371 39.44 -11.33 27.54
N SER A 372 39.46 -12.65 27.77
CA SER A 372 40.65 -13.36 28.26
C SER A 372 41.86 -13.14 27.32
N ILE A 373 41.65 -13.22 26.00
CA ILE A 373 42.69 -12.93 25.01
C ILE A 373 43.12 -11.46 25.03
N ALA A 374 42.21 -10.50 25.24
CA ALA A 374 42.57 -9.10 25.36
C ALA A 374 43.45 -8.83 26.59
N HIS A 375 43.06 -9.32 27.77
CA HIS A 375 43.83 -9.19 29.01
C HIS A 375 45.21 -9.87 28.91
N GLN A 376 45.28 -11.05 28.30
CA GLN A 376 46.55 -11.76 28.07
C GLN A 376 47.45 -11.09 27.00
N VAL A 377 46.94 -10.14 26.22
CA VAL A 377 47.73 -9.26 25.34
C VAL A 377 48.26 -8.04 26.08
N ASP A 378 47.53 -7.54 27.09
CA ASP A 378 47.92 -6.37 27.88
C ASP A 378 47.39 -6.42 29.32
N ASP A 379 48.27 -6.76 30.28
CA ASP A 379 47.98 -6.97 31.70
C ASP A 379 47.54 -5.71 32.47
N ARG A 380 47.32 -4.60 31.76
CA ARG A 380 46.73 -3.36 32.29
C ARG A 380 45.21 -3.33 32.20
N LEU A 381 44.58 -4.23 31.44
CA LEU A 381 43.12 -4.39 31.35
C LEU A 381 42.54 -5.11 32.59
N LYS A 382 42.86 -4.63 33.79
CA LYS A 382 42.72 -5.38 35.06
C LYS A 382 41.29 -5.57 35.55
N GLY A 383 40.35 -4.77 35.06
CA GLY A 383 38.90 -5.00 35.25
C GLY A 383 38.28 -5.92 34.20
N GLU A 384 39.06 -6.44 33.24
CA GLU A 384 38.58 -7.23 32.09
C GLU A 384 39.20 -8.65 32.06
N ALA A 385 39.82 -9.09 33.16
CA ALA A 385 40.42 -10.43 33.26
C ALA A 385 39.36 -11.51 33.04
N GLY A 386 39.56 -12.36 32.04
CA GLY A 386 38.54 -13.31 31.59
C GLY A 386 38.63 -14.66 32.29
N GLU A 387 37.52 -15.41 32.26
CA GLU A 387 37.39 -16.73 32.90
C GLU A 387 38.49 -17.73 32.46
N TYR A 388 39.12 -17.52 31.29
CA TYR A 388 39.95 -18.51 30.61
C TYR A 388 41.43 -18.13 30.48
N ASP A 389 41.92 -17.11 31.19
CA ASP A 389 43.30 -16.60 31.09
C ASP A 389 44.38 -17.71 31.19
N GLU A 390 44.25 -18.64 32.15
CA GLU A 390 45.21 -19.74 32.35
C GLU A 390 45.26 -20.76 31.19
N ALA A 391 44.25 -20.77 30.31
CA ALA A 391 44.13 -21.71 29.19
C ALA A 391 44.65 -21.15 27.85
N ILE A 392 45.18 -19.92 27.82
CA ILE A 392 45.66 -19.27 26.59
C ILE A 392 47.12 -19.66 26.29
N SER A 393 47.39 -20.04 25.04
CA SER A 393 48.75 -20.17 24.51
C SER A 393 49.00 -19.20 23.36
N ALA A 394 50.12 -18.48 23.42
CA ALA A 394 50.53 -17.50 22.41
C ALA A 394 51.78 -17.97 21.65
N ALA A 395 51.75 -17.91 20.32
CA ALA A 395 52.87 -18.27 19.44
C ALA A 395 52.86 -17.42 18.17
N ASP A 396 54.02 -16.88 17.76
CA ASP A 396 54.21 -16.09 16.53
C ASP A 396 53.19 -14.94 16.30
N GLY A 397 52.64 -14.37 17.38
CA GLY A 397 51.64 -13.30 17.34
C GLY A 397 50.18 -13.76 17.23
N VAL A 398 49.95 -15.08 17.23
CA VAL A 398 48.62 -15.70 17.34
C VAL A 398 48.39 -16.14 18.78
N TYR A 399 47.25 -15.75 19.34
CA TYR A 399 46.75 -16.21 20.63
C TYR A 399 45.70 -17.29 20.36
N THR A 400 45.88 -18.46 20.95
CA THR A 400 44.92 -19.56 20.86
C THR A 400 44.42 -19.98 22.22
N LEU A 401 43.11 -20.03 22.36
CA LEU A 401 42.39 -20.49 23.53
C LEU A 401 41.63 -21.76 23.16
N LYS A 402 41.70 -22.79 24.01
CA LYS A 402 40.88 -23.99 23.88
C LYS A 402 40.36 -24.47 25.23
N ILE A 403 39.04 -24.48 25.38
CA ILE A 403 38.32 -25.04 26.52
C ILE A 403 37.58 -26.29 26.02
N ASP A 404 38.18 -27.46 26.24
CA ASP A 404 37.71 -28.79 25.81
C ASP A 404 37.01 -28.80 24.42
N ASP A 405 35.70 -29.08 24.40
CA ASP A 405 34.83 -29.02 23.21
C ASP A 405 33.97 -27.74 23.17
N THR A 406 33.97 -26.93 24.24
CA THR A 406 33.15 -25.72 24.43
C THR A 406 33.66 -24.53 23.61
N LEU A 407 34.98 -24.33 23.53
CA LEU A 407 35.57 -23.19 22.82
C LEU A 407 36.90 -23.57 22.15
N ASP A 408 37.06 -23.19 20.89
CA ASP A 408 38.32 -23.24 20.14
C ASP A 408 38.46 -21.96 19.32
N LEU A 409 39.29 -21.03 19.81
CA LEU A 409 39.40 -19.66 19.34
C LEU A 409 40.87 -19.34 19.00
N ALA A 410 41.11 -18.82 17.79
CA ALA A 410 42.42 -18.34 17.36
C ALA A 410 42.35 -16.90 16.87
N VAL A 411 43.19 -16.03 17.43
CA VAL A 411 43.12 -14.58 17.25
C VAL A 411 44.51 -13.99 16.99
N VAL A 412 44.61 -13.10 16.01
CA VAL A 412 45.73 -12.15 15.89
C VAL A 412 45.28 -10.85 16.57
N ALA A 413 45.91 -10.52 17.69
CA ALA A 413 45.49 -9.43 18.56
C ALA A 413 46.46 -8.24 18.53
N SER A 414 45.92 -7.04 18.73
CA SER A 414 46.71 -5.84 19.02
C SER A 414 45.95 -4.91 19.97
N VAL A 415 46.64 -4.46 21.01
CA VAL A 415 46.20 -3.41 21.94
C VAL A 415 47.12 -2.21 21.78
N ASN A 416 46.55 -1.00 21.73
CA ASN A 416 47.30 0.25 21.62
C ASN A 416 46.68 1.33 22.53
N TRP A 417 47.49 2.02 23.32
CA TRP A 417 47.02 3.01 24.30
C TRP A 417 47.36 4.44 23.85
N PRO A 418 46.44 5.41 24.03
CA PRO A 418 46.73 6.82 23.81
C PRO A 418 47.67 7.39 24.89
N GLU A 419 48.36 8.49 24.56
CA GLU A 419 49.29 9.15 25.49
C GLU A 419 48.55 10.09 26.47
N GLY A 420 48.40 9.64 27.73
CA GLY A 420 47.89 10.44 28.86
C GLY A 420 46.45 10.12 29.28
N GLY A 421 45.99 10.50 30.48
CA GLY A 421 46.68 11.24 31.55
C GLY A 421 46.27 10.75 32.95
N GLU A 422 46.70 11.45 34.01
CA GLU A 422 46.39 11.10 35.41
C GLU A 422 44.94 11.45 35.80
N PRO A 423 44.29 10.70 36.73
CA PRO A 423 42.92 10.96 37.18
C PRO A 423 42.81 12.32 37.91
N THR A 424 41.67 13.01 37.75
CA THR A 424 41.45 14.36 38.29
C THR A 424 40.19 14.44 39.14
N VAL A 425 40.35 14.79 40.42
CA VAL A 425 39.23 15.07 41.33
C VAL A 425 38.65 16.46 41.04
N SER A 426 37.33 16.59 40.97
CA SER A 426 36.64 17.85 40.70
C SER A 426 36.26 18.62 41.99
N GLU A 427 36.14 19.94 41.89
CA GLU A 427 35.82 20.84 43.03
C GLU A 427 34.39 20.66 43.59
N ASP A 428 33.56 19.85 42.93
CA ASP A 428 32.17 19.53 43.29
C ASP A 428 32.05 18.41 44.34
N GLY A 429 33.17 17.78 44.73
CA GLY A 429 33.22 16.73 45.75
C GLY A 429 33.10 15.30 45.20
N TRP A 430 32.88 15.13 43.89
CA TRP A 430 32.88 13.81 43.26
C TRP A 430 34.32 13.37 42.98
N GLN A 431 34.67 12.16 43.40
CA GLN A 431 35.80 11.44 42.80
C GLN A 431 35.37 10.97 41.41
N ARG A 432 36.25 11.13 40.42
CA ARG A 432 36.02 10.74 39.02
C ARG A 432 37.25 9.98 38.55
N GLU A 433 37.19 8.67 38.56
CA GLU A 433 38.24 7.86 37.95
C GLU A 433 38.00 7.87 36.43
N GLN A 434 39.05 8.17 35.67
CA GLN A 434 39.04 8.13 34.20
C GLN A 434 40.05 7.08 33.77
N ASP A 435 39.58 5.86 33.57
CA ASP A 435 40.45 4.80 33.09
C ASP A 435 40.94 5.07 31.67
N HIS A 436 42.18 4.65 31.43
CA HIS A 436 42.88 4.87 30.17
C HIS A 436 42.15 4.18 29.02
N ALA A 437 42.27 4.74 27.80
CA ALA A 437 41.35 4.42 26.72
C ALA A 437 41.94 3.56 25.58
N PRO A 438 42.05 2.23 25.73
CA PRO A 438 42.73 1.39 24.74
C PRO A 438 41.95 1.31 23.42
N LYS A 439 42.70 1.07 22.34
CA LYS A 439 42.20 0.52 21.09
C LYS A 439 42.57 -0.96 21.06
N ILE A 440 41.57 -1.84 21.09
CA ILE A 440 41.70 -3.30 21.05
C ILE A 440 41.18 -3.79 19.70
N GLU A 441 42.00 -4.53 18.96
CA GLU A 441 41.62 -5.17 17.69
C GLU A 441 42.01 -6.65 17.72
N LEU A 442 41.00 -7.53 17.63
CA LEU A 442 41.10 -8.97 17.70
C LEU A 442 40.64 -9.56 16.37
N THR A 443 41.59 -9.89 15.48
CA THR A 443 41.29 -10.55 14.20
C THR A 443 41.14 -12.05 14.42
N ILE A 444 39.90 -12.54 14.34
CA ILE A 444 39.56 -13.96 14.51
C ILE A 444 39.99 -14.71 13.25
N THR A 445 40.78 -15.77 13.41
CA THR A 445 41.31 -16.63 12.33
C THR A 445 40.86 -18.09 12.44
N ARG A 446 40.25 -18.46 13.56
CA ARG A 446 39.44 -19.68 13.75
C ARG A 446 38.45 -19.43 14.88
N LEU A 447 37.21 -19.86 14.71
CA LEU A 447 36.20 -19.88 15.75
C LEU A 447 35.41 -21.20 15.69
N SER A 448 35.30 -21.86 16.83
CA SER A 448 34.27 -22.87 17.15
C SER A 448 33.83 -22.68 18.59
N VAL A 449 32.53 -22.58 18.83
CA VAL A 449 31.91 -22.56 20.17
C VAL A 449 30.81 -23.61 20.21
N THR A 450 30.69 -24.35 21.32
CA THR A 450 29.64 -25.34 21.54
C THR A 450 28.96 -25.09 22.87
N SER A 451 27.64 -24.92 22.87
CA SER A 451 26.81 -25.09 24.08
C SER A 451 25.58 -25.93 23.75
N GLY A 452 25.14 -26.75 24.69
CA GLY A 452 24.02 -27.69 24.53
C GLY A 452 24.12 -28.53 23.25
N GLU A 453 23.20 -28.32 22.31
CA GLU A 453 23.19 -28.99 20.99
C GLU A 453 23.54 -28.04 19.83
N VAL A 454 24.03 -26.83 20.13
CA VAL A 454 24.45 -25.79 19.18
C VAL A 454 25.97 -25.76 19.07
N THR A 455 26.47 -25.74 17.83
CA THR A 455 27.87 -25.39 17.52
C THR A 455 27.91 -24.20 16.56
N LEU A 456 28.47 -23.09 17.00
CA LEU A 456 28.74 -21.88 16.20
C LEU A 456 30.19 -21.90 15.71
N THR A 457 30.40 -21.84 14.40
CA THR A 457 31.74 -21.71 13.80
C THR A 457 31.84 -20.47 12.91
N ALA A 458 33.05 -19.97 12.67
CA ALA A 458 33.33 -18.95 11.65
C ALA A 458 34.72 -19.13 11.03
N GLU A 459 34.85 -18.90 9.73
CA GLU A 459 36.12 -18.96 9.00
C GLU A 459 37.05 -17.81 9.38
N SER A 460 36.50 -16.62 9.63
CA SER A 460 37.26 -15.45 10.09
C SER A 460 36.35 -14.40 10.74
N GLY A 461 36.96 -13.40 11.37
CA GLY A 461 36.21 -12.29 11.95
C GLY A 461 37.07 -11.16 12.50
N LEU A 462 36.40 -10.19 13.09
CA LEU A 462 37.00 -9.05 13.79
C LEU A 462 36.13 -8.68 14.98
N ALA A 463 36.69 -8.73 16.19
CA ALA A 463 36.17 -7.99 17.33
C ALA A 463 37.03 -6.74 17.55
N GLN A 464 36.41 -5.59 17.79
CA GLN A 464 37.07 -4.29 17.87
C GLN A 464 36.41 -3.41 18.93
N VAL A 465 37.24 -2.85 19.81
CA VAL A 465 36.87 -1.83 20.80
C VAL A 465 37.81 -0.64 20.61
N ILE A 466 37.27 0.58 20.50
CA ILE A 466 38.06 1.80 20.30
C ILE A 466 37.76 2.79 21.42
N GLU A 467 38.80 3.22 22.11
CA GLU A 467 38.77 4.17 23.23
C GLU A 467 37.70 3.86 24.29
N PHE A 468 37.73 2.64 24.84
CA PHE A 468 36.90 2.27 25.99
C PHE A 468 37.29 3.11 27.22
N LYS A 469 36.33 3.71 27.92
CA LYS A 469 36.56 4.47 29.17
C LYS A 469 35.50 4.09 30.19
N SER A 470 35.91 3.62 31.37
CA SER A 470 35.05 3.71 32.56
C SER A 470 35.03 5.15 33.08
N GLN A 471 33.92 5.50 33.71
CA GLN A 471 33.73 6.72 34.48
C GLN A 471 32.84 6.39 35.66
N GLU A 472 33.43 6.32 36.84
CA GLU A 472 32.69 6.15 38.10
C GLU A 472 32.67 7.47 38.86
N ALA A 473 31.52 7.78 39.45
CA ALA A 473 31.30 8.97 40.23
C ALA A 473 30.53 8.60 41.50
N ARG A 474 31.16 8.80 42.66
CA ARG A 474 30.65 8.43 43.99
C ARG A 474 30.24 9.65 44.82
N LEU A 475 29.03 9.62 45.40
CA LEU A 475 28.49 10.64 46.29
C LEU A 475 28.15 10.06 47.68
N GLU A 476 28.94 10.41 48.70
CA GLU A 476 28.74 9.91 50.06
C GLU A 476 27.75 10.76 50.87
N ASN A 477 26.58 10.19 51.18
CA ASN A 477 25.50 10.85 51.93
C ASN A 477 25.62 10.62 53.46
N ASN A 478 26.74 11.02 54.04
CA ASN A 478 27.02 10.89 55.48
C ASN A 478 26.06 11.74 56.35
N LYS A 479 24.93 11.15 56.77
CA LYS A 479 23.98 11.74 57.74
C LYS A 479 23.98 10.94 59.06
N PRO A 480 24.30 11.55 60.20
CA PRO A 480 24.04 10.92 61.49
C PRO A 480 22.51 10.80 61.72
N TRP A 481 22.08 9.66 62.26
CA TRP A 481 20.81 9.56 62.98
C TRP A 481 20.97 10.07 64.43
N ASP A 482 19.84 10.32 65.10
CA ASP A 482 19.71 11.15 66.31
C ASP A 482 20.74 10.91 67.45
N ASP A 483 21.12 12.00 68.13
CA ASP A 483 22.29 12.15 69.03
C ASP A 483 22.35 11.21 70.27
N GLU A 484 21.40 10.30 70.49
CA GLU A 484 21.34 9.41 71.67
C GLU A 484 21.71 7.93 71.41
N ALA A 485 22.09 7.55 70.18
CA ALA A 485 22.72 6.26 69.89
C ALA A 485 23.83 6.35 68.84
N GLN A 486 24.98 5.72 69.07
CA GLN A 486 26.07 5.60 68.09
C GLN A 486 25.77 4.52 67.04
N GLU A 487 24.77 4.78 66.20
CA GLU A 487 24.39 3.93 65.07
C GLU A 487 24.76 4.65 63.77
N TYR A 488 25.88 4.23 63.15
CA TYR A 488 26.31 4.75 61.86
C TYR A 488 25.63 3.96 60.74
N ALA A 489 24.72 4.63 60.04
CA ALA A 489 24.26 4.25 58.72
C ALA A 489 25.06 5.02 57.67
N TYR A 490 25.69 4.30 56.74
CA TYR A 490 26.37 4.88 55.59
C TYR A 490 25.52 4.59 54.34
N SER A 491 25.13 5.64 53.62
CA SER A 491 24.59 5.49 52.27
C SER A 491 25.41 6.29 51.27
N TYR A 492 25.63 5.71 50.10
CA TYR A 492 26.27 6.36 48.97
C TYR A 492 25.52 6.05 47.67
N GLU A 493 25.61 6.99 46.75
CA GLU A 493 25.02 6.93 45.42
C GLU A 493 26.18 6.93 44.42
N GLU A 494 26.24 5.90 43.57
CA GLU A 494 27.28 5.73 42.57
C GLU A 494 26.66 5.76 41.18
N GLU A 495 27.07 6.75 40.39
CA GLU A 495 26.81 6.83 38.96
C GLU A 495 27.99 6.18 38.22
N TYR A 496 27.73 5.22 37.34
CA TYR A 496 28.76 4.63 36.47
C TYR A 496 28.42 4.87 34.99
N ALA A 497 29.46 5.02 34.16
CA ALA A 497 29.33 5.19 32.72
C ALA A 497 30.50 4.55 31.96
N LEU A 498 30.28 3.34 31.44
CA LEU A 498 31.16 2.70 30.46
C LEU A 498 30.90 3.32 29.09
N THR A 499 31.95 3.75 28.37
CA THR A 499 31.83 4.35 27.04
C THR A 499 32.86 3.80 26.08
N ALA A 500 32.56 3.75 24.78
CA ALA A 500 33.52 3.42 23.73
C ALA A 500 33.26 4.27 22.48
N ASP A 501 34.32 4.75 21.83
CA ASP A 501 34.20 5.45 20.54
C ASP A 501 33.63 4.55 19.45
N LYS A 502 33.95 3.24 19.51
CA LYS A 502 33.35 2.21 18.67
C LYS A 502 33.43 0.82 19.31
N LEU A 503 32.34 0.07 19.22
CA LEU A 503 32.29 -1.39 19.37
C LEU A 503 31.96 -2.02 18.02
N ALA A 504 32.59 -3.15 17.67
CA ALA A 504 32.18 -3.95 16.52
C ALA A 504 32.53 -5.43 16.67
N LEU A 505 31.65 -6.29 16.16
CA LEU A 505 31.87 -7.72 15.96
C LEU A 505 31.46 -8.08 14.53
N LYS A 506 32.35 -8.70 13.77
CA LYS A 506 32.07 -9.25 12.44
C LYS A 506 32.53 -10.70 12.40
N LEU A 507 31.65 -11.61 11.97
CA LEU A 507 31.95 -13.01 11.74
C LEU A 507 31.60 -13.36 10.29
N GLU A 508 32.56 -13.89 9.53
CA GLU A 508 32.46 -14.29 8.12
C GLU A 508 32.67 -15.80 7.97
N GLY A 509 31.97 -16.40 7.00
CA GLY A 509 31.91 -17.86 6.88
C GLY A 509 31.28 -18.50 8.11
N VAL A 510 30.28 -17.83 8.71
CA VAL A 510 29.55 -18.36 9.87
C VAL A 510 28.85 -19.65 9.46
N THR A 511 28.97 -20.69 10.28
CA THR A 511 28.09 -21.86 10.22
C THR A 511 27.66 -22.23 11.64
N LEU A 512 26.38 -22.02 11.94
CA LEU A 512 25.72 -22.51 13.13
C LEU A 512 25.05 -23.84 12.79
N THR A 513 25.45 -24.92 13.47
CA THR A 513 24.81 -26.24 13.37
C THR A 513 24.10 -26.56 14.68
N ALA A 514 22.91 -27.14 14.57
CA ALA A 514 22.01 -27.39 15.68
C ALA A 514 21.24 -28.72 15.48
N LYS A 515 20.57 -29.21 16.53
CA LYS A 515 19.72 -30.41 16.45
C LYS A 515 18.28 -30.12 16.85
N ASP A 516 17.35 -30.57 15.99
CA ASP A 516 15.92 -30.57 16.33
C ASP A 516 15.60 -31.66 17.37
N GLN A 517 14.35 -31.68 17.85
CA GLN A 517 13.87 -32.69 18.81
C GLN A 517 14.01 -34.15 18.29
N ASN A 518 14.16 -34.35 16.98
CA ASN A 518 14.32 -35.64 16.30
C ASN A 518 15.78 -35.95 15.89
N LYS A 519 16.75 -35.15 16.38
CA LYS A 519 18.19 -35.20 16.05
C LYS A 519 18.55 -34.99 14.57
N LYS A 520 17.66 -34.34 13.80
CA LYS A 520 17.95 -33.78 12.48
C LYS A 520 18.89 -32.59 12.63
N THR A 521 19.84 -32.45 11.71
CA THR A 521 20.67 -31.24 11.64
C THR A 521 19.83 -30.07 11.13
N ILE A 522 19.91 -28.97 11.85
CA ILE A 522 19.58 -27.62 11.39
C ILE A 522 20.92 -26.94 11.10
N GLU A 523 21.06 -26.30 9.95
CA GLU A 523 22.30 -25.62 9.56
C GLU A 523 21.98 -24.21 9.07
N LEU A 524 22.63 -23.20 9.65
CA LEU A 524 22.44 -21.79 9.31
C LEU A 524 23.80 -21.18 9.02
N SER A 525 24.03 -20.82 7.75
CA SER A 525 25.34 -20.35 7.26
C SER A 525 25.29 -18.89 6.80
N GLY A 526 26.41 -18.17 6.80
CA GLY A 526 26.50 -16.83 6.20
C GLY A 526 27.39 -15.84 6.94
N THR A 527 26.82 -14.70 7.35
CA THR A 527 27.55 -13.58 7.96
C THR A 527 26.73 -12.89 9.04
N ILE A 528 27.38 -12.57 10.16
CA ILE A 528 26.82 -11.80 11.28
C ILE A 528 27.69 -10.56 11.49
N THR A 529 27.06 -9.39 11.56
CA THR A 529 27.76 -8.12 11.85
C THR A 529 27.02 -7.30 12.90
N PHE A 530 27.71 -6.91 13.96
CA PHE A 530 27.29 -5.90 14.93
C PHE A 530 28.28 -4.73 14.91
N SER A 531 27.77 -3.51 15.09
CA SER A 531 28.56 -2.30 15.30
C SER A 531 27.77 -1.30 16.13
N ALA A 532 28.43 -0.59 17.03
CA ALA A 532 27.89 0.56 17.74
C ALA A 532 28.95 1.68 17.81
N ASP A 533 28.66 2.83 17.22
CA ASP A 533 29.51 4.02 17.28
C ASP A 533 29.13 4.87 18.50
N LYS A 534 30.12 5.39 19.24
CA LYS A 534 29.96 6.21 20.46
C LYS A 534 29.12 5.57 21.56
N ALA A 535 29.17 4.24 21.65
CA ALA A 535 28.42 3.45 22.63
C ALA A 535 28.65 3.94 24.07
N LYS A 536 27.57 3.96 24.86
CA LYS A 536 27.58 4.24 26.30
C LYS A 536 26.62 3.29 27.02
N VAL A 537 27.08 2.64 28.08
CA VAL A 537 26.26 1.99 29.09
C VAL A 537 26.42 2.77 30.38
N ALA A 538 25.34 3.18 31.03
CA ALA A 538 25.43 3.95 32.27
C ALA A 538 24.26 3.67 33.22
N GLY A 539 24.54 3.67 34.52
CA GLY A 539 23.56 3.37 35.54
C GLY A 539 23.82 4.09 36.86
N VAL A 540 22.92 3.85 37.81
CA VAL A 540 22.94 4.42 39.16
C VAL A 540 22.64 3.32 40.17
N GLU A 541 23.48 3.24 41.20
CA GLU A 541 23.39 2.27 42.29
C GLU A 541 23.29 2.99 43.65
N LEU A 542 22.39 2.52 44.51
CA LEU A 542 22.25 3.02 45.89
C LEU A 542 22.67 1.94 46.89
N ASN A 543 23.83 2.12 47.50
CA ASN A 543 24.33 1.24 48.55
C ASN A 543 23.96 1.77 49.94
N HIS A 544 23.27 0.94 50.73
CA HIS A 544 22.89 1.23 52.11
C HIS A 544 23.54 0.22 53.07
N ASN A 545 24.48 0.68 53.88
CA ASN A 545 25.11 -0.12 54.94
C ASN A 545 24.55 0.27 56.31
N GLN A 546 23.88 -0.69 56.96
CA GLN A 546 23.44 -0.56 58.36
C GLN A 546 24.38 -1.34 59.29
N SER A 547 25.07 -0.63 60.18
CA SER A 547 25.90 -1.24 61.24
C SER A 547 25.24 -1.05 62.61
N ASN A 548 24.64 -2.11 63.17
CA ASN A 548 23.96 -2.04 64.47
C ASN A 548 24.76 -2.73 65.58
N TRP A 549 25.64 -1.96 66.23
CA TRP A 549 26.67 -2.47 67.15
C TRP A 549 26.17 -3.10 68.47
N LYS A 550 24.85 -3.12 68.75
CA LYS A 550 24.31 -3.54 70.07
C LYS A 550 24.19 -5.06 70.26
N ASP A 551 23.84 -5.81 69.21
CA ASP A 551 23.54 -7.26 69.31
C ASP A 551 24.57 -8.19 68.62
N GLY A 552 25.67 -7.63 68.11
CA GLY A 552 26.76 -8.34 67.43
C GLY A 552 26.96 -7.87 65.98
N PRO A 553 27.91 -8.47 65.24
CA PRO A 553 28.24 -8.07 63.87
C PRO A 553 27.21 -8.61 62.85
N ASN A 554 25.97 -8.11 62.94
CA ASN A 554 24.99 -8.21 61.87
C ASN A 554 25.15 -6.97 60.97
N GLU A 555 26.15 -7.01 60.10
CA GLU A 555 26.33 -6.02 59.04
C GLU A 555 25.33 -6.32 57.92
N GLY A 556 24.32 -5.47 57.79
CA GLY A 556 23.34 -5.55 56.71
C GLY A 556 23.69 -4.58 55.60
N SER A 557 24.39 -5.07 54.57
CA SER A 557 24.53 -4.37 53.30
C SER A 557 23.30 -4.61 52.43
N HIS A 558 22.71 -3.52 51.94
CA HIS A 558 21.56 -3.55 51.04
C HIS A 558 21.85 -2.67 49.82
N THR A 559 22.43 -3.29 48.81
CA THR A 559 22.59 -2.75 47.46
C THR A 559 21.23 -2.69 46.76
N LYS A 560 20.89 -1.52 46.23
CA LYS A 560 19.71 -1.30 45.40
C LYS A 560 20.15 -0.70 44.07
N PHE A 561 20.27 -1.53 43.04
CA PHE A 561 20.34 -1.05 41.67
C PHE A 561 19.10 -0.20 41.38
N GLU A 562 19.31 1.04 40.97
CA GLU A 562 18.20 1.90 40.57
C GLU A 562 17.99 1.80 39.07
N SER A 563 18.97 2.19 38.25
CA SER A 563 18.81 2.23 36.79
C SER A 563 20.04 1.77 36.01
N GLN A 564 19.81 1.33 34.78
CA GLN A 564 20.81 1.21 33.74
C GLN A 564 20.20 1.66 32.41
N THR A 565 21.03 2.24 31.54
CA THR A 565 20.69 2.79 30.22
C THR A 565 21.77 2.41 29.21
N ILE A 566 21.38 2.26 27.94
CA ILE A 566 22.29 2.01 26.82
C ILE A 566 22.05 3.08 25.75
N ALA A 567 23.12 3.61 25.16
CA ALA A 567 23.08 4.62 24.10
C ALA A 567 24.15 4.32 23.05
N ALA A 568 23.92 4.76 21.82
CA ALA A 568 24.90 4.80 20.75
C ALA A 568 24.48 5.86 19.72
N GLU A 569 25.45 6.50 19.07
CA GLU A 569 25.16 7.46 17.99
C GLU A 569 24.69 6.71 16.75
N LYS A 570 25.26 5.52 16.49
CA LYS A 570 24.78 4.58 15.48
C LYS A 570 24.87 3.17 16.01
N LEU A 571 23.91 2.32 15.64
CA LEU A 571 23.94 0.89 15.92
C LEU A 571 23.51 0.15 14.66
N ASN A 572 24.33 -0.75 14.14
CA ASN A 572 23.96 -1.60 13.00
C ASN A 572 24.17 -3.06 13.38
N LEU A 573 23.09 -3.84 13.35
CA LEU A 573 23.08 -5.29 13.52
C LEU A 573 22.52 -5.90 12.24
N THR A 574 23.24 -6.84 11.62
CA THR A 574 22.80 -7.55 10.41
C THR A 574 23.12 -9.03 10.48
N PHE A 575 22.08 -9.83 10.28
CA PHE A 575 22.15 -11.25 9.96
C PHE A 575 21.85 -11.39 8.46
N ASN A 576 22.77 -12.00 7.72
CA ASN A 576 22.57 -12.33 6.32
C ASN A 576 22.98 -13.79 6.10
N THR A 577 21.98 -14.68 6.14
CA THR A 577 22.20 -16.11 6.34
C THR A 577 21.30 -16.99 5.47
N GLU A 578 21.70 -18.24 5.29
CA GLU A 578 20.96 -19.27 4.57
C GLU A 578 20.71 -20.46 5.51
N LEU A 579 19.44 -20.75 5.76
CA LEU A 579 18.96 -21.85 6.56
C LEU A 579 18.74 -23.08 5.67
N ASN A 580 19.38 -24.19 6.03
CA ASN A 580 19.29 -25.50 5.41
C ASN A 580 18.70 -26.48 6.45
N TYR A 581 17.48 -26.94 6.23
CA TYR A 581 16.77 -27.86 7.13
C TYR A 581 15.81 -28.75 6.34
N LEU A 582 15.88 -30.06 6.58
CA LEU A 582 15.04 -31.08 5.90
C LEU A 582 14.99 -30.96 4.36
N GLU A 583 16.15 -30.70 3.73
CA GLU A 583 16.29 -30.47 2.28
C GLU A 583 15.58 -29.20 1.75
N GLN A 584 15.07 -28.34 2.64
CA GLN A 584 14.57 -27.00 2.33
C GLN A 584 15.67 -25.95 2.59
N LEU A 585 15.80 -25.01 1.65
CA LEU A 585 16.76 -23.91 1.68
C LEU A 585 16.00 -22.58 1.71
N ALA A 586 16.25 -21.77 2.74
CA ALA A 586 15.64 -20.45 2.91
C ALA A 586 16.69 -19.40 3.27
N LYS A 587 16.80 -18.33 2.47
CA LYS A 587 17.68 -17.19 2.78
C LYS A 587 16.94 -16.20 3.65
N LEU A 588 17.61 -15.77 4.70
CA LEU A 588 17.13 -14.91 5.76
C LEU A 588 17.99 -13.66 5.80
N ASN A 589 17.34 -12.49 5.79
CA ASN A 589 17.99 -11.22 6.08
C ASN A 589 17.23 -10.51 7.19
N LEU A 590 17.95 -10.08 8.22
CA LEU A 590 17.47 -9.18 9.26
C LEU A 590 18.53 -8.11 9.47
N ALA A 591 18.20 -6.84 9.20
CA ALA A 591 19.09 -5.71 9.39
C ALA A 591 18.39 -4.61 10.21
N ILE A 592 18.89 -4.35 11.41
CA ILE A 592 18.49 -3.27 12.32
C ILE A 592 19.57 -2.19 12.25
N ASN A 593 19.19 -0.96 11.89
CA ASN A 593 20.11 0.18 11.84
C ASN A 593 19.49 1.36 12.60
N LEU A 594 20.17 1.91 13.60
CA LEU A 594 19.78 3.10 14.36
C LEU A 594 20.77 4.23 14.05
N ASP A 595 20.28 5.46 13.92
CA ASP A 595 21.07 6.66 13.58
C ASP A 595 20.62 7.85 14.44
N ASN A 596 21.20 7.94 15.64
CA ASN A 596 20.86 8.89 16.69
C ASN A 596 21.98 9.95 16.83
N PRO A 597 22.09 10.95 15.92
CA PRO A 597 23.23 11.89 15.77
C PRO A 597 23.42 12.91 16.92
N ALA A 598 22.92 12.61 18.12
CA ALA A 598 23.17 13.33 19.36
C ALA A 598 23.60 12.39 20.52
N ASN A 599 23.93 11.13 20.20
CA ASN A 599 24.32 10.06 21.13
C ASN A 599 23.33 9.83 22.29
N LYS A 600 22.04 9.80 21.97
CA LYS A 600 20.95 9.78 22.95
C LYS A 600 20.47 8.36 23.29
N VAL A 601 19.85 8.25 24.46
CA VAL A 601 19.54 6.99 25.13
C VAL A 601 18.54 6.15 24.33
N VAL A 602 18.91 4.90 24.08
CA VAL A 602 17.99 3.85 23.64
C VAL A 602 17.51 3.15 24.91
N TYR A 603 16.31 3.51 25.38
CA TYR A 603 15.74 2.96 26.61
C TYR A 603 15.34 1.48 26.45
N LEU A 604 16.33 0.59 26.54
CA LEU A 604 16.12 -0.82 26.84
C LEU A 604 15.77 -0.92 28.32
N SER A 605 14.49 -1.19 28.62
CA SER A 605 13.94 -1.10 29.97
C SER A 605 14.46 -2.18 30.90
N CYS A 606 15.15 -1.78 31.97
CA CYS A 606 15.54 -2.60 33.13
C CYS A 606 16.28 -3.92 32.77
N MET A 607 17.48 -3.84 32.21
CA MET A 607 18.45 -4.94 32.34
C MET A 607 18.95 -4.99 33.78
N ARG A 608 18.59 -6.03 34.55
CA ARG A 608 19.01 -6.19 35.95
C ARG A 608 20.38 -6.87 36.09
N ASP A 609 20.80 -7.58 35.04
CA ASP A 609 21.84 -8.62 35.13
C ASP A 609 23.19 -8.16 34.56
N ALA A 610 23.23 -7.09 33.76
CA ALA A 610 24.47 -6.52 33.23
C ALA A 610 25.36 -5.83 34.29
N ALA A 611 24.92 -5.77 35.55
CA ALA A 611 25.74 -5.38 36.69
C ALA A 611 26.53 -6.55 37.32
N SER A 612 26.29 -7.79 36.87
CA SER A 612 27.08 -8.97 37.29
C SER A 612 28.57 -8.89 36.94
N TRP A 613 28.97 -7.95 36.07
CA TRP A 613 30.35 -7.78 35.62
C TRP A 613 31.26 -7.04 36.61
N ILE A 614 30.74 -6.56 37.76
CA ILE A 614 31.47 -5.63 38.65
C ILE A 614 31.79 -6.21 40.04
N ASP A 615 30.99 -7.12 40.61
CA ASP A 615 31.32 -7.77 41.90
C ASP A 615 30.82 -9.22 42.05
N ASP A 616 31.75 -10.17 41.89
CA ASP A 616 31.57 -11.61 42.17
C ASP A 616 31.26 -11.95 43.65
N ASN A 617 31.48 -11.04 44.60
CA ASN A 617 31.58 -11.38 46.02
C ASN A 617 30.31 -11.18 46.85
N HIS A 618 29.25 -10.52 46.35
CA HIS A 618 28.18 -9.95 47.21
C HIS A 618 26.72 -10.35 46.91
N THR A 619 26.45 -11.42 46.16
CA THR A 619 25.08 -11.83 45.77
C THR A 619 24.57 -13.15 46.41
N TRP A 620 24.28 -13.17 47.71
CA TRP A 620 23.74 -14.38 48.41
C TRP A 620 22.22 -14.34 48.70
N SER A 621 21.44 -13.40 48.16
CA SER A 621 20.01 -13.25 48.50
C SER A 621 19.00 -13.23 47.35
N ASN A 622 19.41 -12.90 46.12
CA ASN A 622 18.49 -12.42 45.08
C ASN A 622 18.23 -13.42 43.93
N GLN A 623 18.06 -14.71 44.25
CA GLN A 623 17.57 -15.69 43.26
C GLN A 623 16.08 -15.45 42.93
N HIS A 624 15.72 -15.72 41.68
CA HIS A 624 14.42 -15.47 41.04
C HIS A 624 14.16 -13.99 40.67
N GLU A 625 14.38 -13.65 39.39
CA GLU A 625 13.33 -13.16 38.48
C GLU A 625 13.95 -12.98 37.09
N ASP A 626 14.08 -14.10 36.37
CA ASP A 626 14.78 -14.17 35.09
C ASP A 626 13.86 -13.66 33.97
N GLY A 627 14.24 -12.58 33.26
CA GLY A 627 13.41 -12.05 32.17
C GLY A 627 13.82 -10.70 31.58
N LEU A 628 14.11 -10.68 30.28
CA LEU A 628 14.43 -9.47 29.52
C LEU A 628 13.15 -8.64 29.19
N TYR A 629 12.74 -7.76 30.09
CA TYR A 629 11.49 -6.98 29.98
C TYR A 629 11.51 -5.84 28.95
N LEU A 630 11.45 -6.17 27.66
CA LEU A 630 11.27 -5.20 26.59
C LEU A 630 9.86 -4.57 26.61
N GLY A 631 9.78 -3.26 26.91
CA GLY A 631 8.58 -2.43 26.68
C GLY A 631 7.60 -2.29 27.85
N SER A 632 8.06 -2.53 29.09
CA SER A 632 7.27 -2.28 30.31
C SER A 632 7.51 -0.85 30.83
N SER A 633 6.45 -0.03 30.97
CA SER A 633 6.51 1.33 31.52
C SER A 633 6.59 1.37 33.06
N LYS A 634 7.27 0.39 33.66
CA LYS A 634 7.31 0.15 35.12
C LYS A 634 8.70 -0.21 35.65
N CYS A 635 9.72 0.55 35.24
CA CYS A 635 10.88 0.75 36.10
C CYS A 635 10.53 1.87 37.09
N SER A 636 10.55 1.60 38.40
CA SER A 636 10.04 2.53 39.42
C SER A 636 10.93 2.62 40.65
N LYS A 637 11.26 3.84 41.07
CA LYS A 637 11.83 4.13 42.38
C LYS A 637 10.68 4.26 43.38
N ASP A 638 10.57 3.28 44.28
CA ASP A 638 9.69 3.30 45.46
C ASP A 638 8.18 3.53 45.17
N GLY A 639 7.74 3.19 43.95
CA GLY A 639 6.37 3.33 43.47
C GLY A 639 6.13 4.52 42.53
N GLU A 640 7.10 5.42 42.37
CA GLU A 640 7.10 6.42 41.30
C GLU A 640 7.83 5.84 40.07
N ASN A 641 7.12 5.70 38.96
CA ASN A 641 7.72 5.31 37.68
C ASN A 641 8.70 6.41 37.24
N TRP A 642 9.82 6.05 36.61
CA TRP A 642 10.53 7.06 35.82
C TRP A 642 9.63 7.52 34.67
N SER A 643 9.51 8.83 34.49
CA SER A 643 9.19 9.36 33.18
C SER A 643 10.37 9.09 32.26
N LEU A 644 10.20 8.16 31.32
CA LEU A 644 10.93 8.21 30.06
C LEU A 644 10.65 9.61 29.46
N ASP A 645 11.69 10.34 29.07
CA ASP A 645 11.49 11.63 28.41
C ASP A 645 10.65 11.44 27.14
N GLU A 646 9.56 12.20 27.01
CA GLU A 646 8.70 12.10 25.82
C GLU A 646 9.47 12.53 24.57
N GLU A 647 9.49 11.66 23.57
CA GLU A 647 10.08 11.98 22.27
C GLU A 647 9.45 13.25 21.67
N THR A 648 10.28 14.07 21.01
CA THR A 648 9.87 15.32 20.38
C THR A 648 10.24 15.36 18.89
N ALA A 649 9.71 16.33 18.15
CA ALA A 649 10.07 16.55 16.74
C ALA A 649 11.58 16.76 16.50
N THR A 650 12.32 17.21 17.52
CA THR A 650 13.78 17.38 17.52
C THR A 650 14.54 16.22 18.16
N ASP A 651 13.85 15.27 18.79
CA ASP A 651 14.45 14.32 19.73
C ASP A 651 13.69 12.99 19.75
N PHE A 652 14.07 12.05 18.90
CA PHE A 652 13.36 10.78 18.73
C PHE A 652 14.28 9.70 18.16
N LEU A 653 13.97 8.43 18.46
CA LEU A 653 14.67 7.27 17.93
C LEU A 653 14.50 7.19 16.42
N ARG A 654 15.61 7.30 15.70
CA ARG A 654 15.71 7.16 14.25
C ARG A 654 16.35 5.83 13.91
N GLY A 655 15.85 5.20 12.86
CA GLY A 655 16.44 3.97 12.37
C GLY A 655 15.62 3.31 11.28
N SER A 656 16.01 2.09 10.95
CA SER A 656 15.33 1.18 10.04
C SER A 656 15.44 -0.24 10.55
N VAL A 657 14.42 -1.06 10.26
CA VAL A 657 14.52 -2.51 10.40
C VAL A 657 14.06 -3.12 9.09
N THR A 658 14.91 -3.95 8.50
CA THR A 658 14.67 -4.64 7.24
C THR A 658 14.64 -6.14 7.49
N ALA A 659 13.61 -6.81 6.99
CA ALA A 659 13.46 -8.26 7.06
C ALA A 659 13.20 -8.80 5.64
N SER A 660 13.83 -9.92 5.27
CA SER A 660 13.42 -10.67 4.07
C SER A 660 13.61 -12.17 4.19
N LEU A 661 12.66 -12.91 3.60
CA LEU A 661 12.67 -14.35 3.42
C LEU A 661 12.66 -14.65 1.92
N GLU A 662 13.54 -15.54 1.46
CA GLU A 662 13.58 -16.07 0.10
C GLU A 662 13.65 -17.61 0.17
N THR A 663 12.63 -18.30 -0.33
CA THR A 663 12.49 -19.76 -0.25
C THR A 663 11.70 -20.30 -1.45
N GLU A 664 11.80 -21.60 -1.73
CA GLU A 664 10.89 -22.24 -2.69
C GLU A 664 9.54 -22.59 -2.03
N VAL A 665 8.45 -22.36 -2.76
CA VAL A 665 7.07 -22.71 -2.36
C VAL A 665 6.40 -23.57 -3.43
N ASN A 666 5.25 -24.17 -3.09
CA ASN A 666 4.52 -25.19 -3.87
C ASN A 666 5.33 -26.50 -4.09
N PRO A 667 5.16 -27.52 -3.22
CA PRO A 667 5.87 -28.80 -3.34
C PRO A 667 5.57 -29.62 -4.61
N ALA A 668 4.48 -29.34 -5.32
CA ALA A 668 4.12 -30.05 -6.56
C ALA A 668 4.76 -29.41 -7.81
N LYS A 669 5.12 -28.13 -7.74
CA LYS A 669 5.87 -27.39 -8.76
C LYS A 669 6.60 -26.22 -8.07
N PRO A 670 7.84 -26.45 -7.60
CA PRO A 670 8.62 -25.44 -6.89
C PRO A 670 8.71 -24.11 -7.64
N GLN A 671 8.48 -23.03 -6.90
CA GLN A 671 8.50 -21.65 -7.38
C GLN A 671 9.23 -20.79 -6.34
N LEU A 672 10.18 -19.98 -6.79
CA LEU A 672 10.86 -19.04 -5.89
C LEU A 672 9.87 -17.98 -5.40
N ALA A 673 9.74 -17.88 -4.08
CA ALA A 673 9.04 -16.80 -3.40
C ALA A 673 10.04 -15.96 -2.61
N LYS A 674 10.00 -14.64 -2.82
CA LYS A 674 10.71 -13.69 -1.96
C LYS A 674 9.71 -12.72 -1.35
N VAL A 675 9.81 -12.51 -0.04
CA VAL A 675 9.00 -11.55 0.72
C VAL A 675 9.99 -10.65 1.48
N SER A 676 9.98 -9.36 1.20
CA SER A 676 10.82 -8.38 1.90
C SER A 676 10.01 -7.20 2.43
N LEU A 677 10.50 -6.60 3.52
CA LEU A 677 9.95 -5.42 4.14
C LEU A 677 11.04 -4.60 4.84
N GLN A 678 10.92 -3.30 4.77
CA GLN A 678 11.70 -2.33 5.53
C GLN A 678 10.75 -1.36 6.23
N ALA A 679 10.95 -1.09 7.52
CA ALA A 679 10.61 0.21 8.10
C ALA A 679 11.82 1.11 8.02
N ALA A 680 11.57 2.41 8.04
CA ALA A 680 12.48 3.43 8.52
C ALA A 680 11.68 4.46 9.32
N ARG A 681 12.24 5.18 10.28
CA ARG A 681 11.60 6.33 10.94
C ARG A 681 12.44 7.59 10.72
N PRO A 682 12.28 8.29 9.58
CA PRO A 682 13.09 9.47 9.26
C PRO A 682 12.62 10.74 9.99
N ALA A 683 11.37 10.79 10.45
CA ALA A 683 10.84 11.88 11.27
C ALA A 683 10.06 11.33 12.48
N PHE A 684 9.95 12.15 13.52
CA PHE A 684 9.25 11.84 14.78
C PHE A 684 7.85 11.25 14.53
N ASP A 685 7.12 11.85 13.58
CA ASP A 685 5.74 11.57 13.24
C ASP A 685 5.55 10.75 11.95
N LEU A 686 6.62 10.26 11.29
CA LEU A 686 6.53 9.63 9.96
C LEU A 686 7.21 8.26 9.87
N LEU A 687 6.42 7.23 9.51
CA LEU A 687 6.86 5.89 9.14
C LEU A 687 7.53 5.78 7.71
N ASN A 688 8.36 4.75 7.41
CA ASN A 688 9.10 4.17 6.21
C ASN A 688 8.90 2.71 5.59
N VAL A 689 7.71 2.14 5.29
CA VAL A 689 7.42 0.89 4.50
C VAL A 689 8.04 1.02 3.13
N ASN A 690 8.92 0.08 2.84
CA ASN A 690 9.09 -0.40 1.48
C ASN A 690 9.08 -1.92 1.53
N GLY A 691 8.11 -2.55 0.87
CA GLY A 691 7.96 -4.00 0.78
C GLY A 691 8.01 -4.48 -0.66
N ALA A 692 8.42 -5.73 -0.87
CA ALA A 692 8.31 -6.38 -2.17
C ALA A 692 7.95 -7.86 -2.01
N VAL A 693 7.14 -8.35 -2.94
CA VAL A 693 6.84 -9.77 -3.14
C VAL A 693 7.31 -10.17 -4.53
N VAL A 694 8.23 -11.12 -4.62
CA VAL A 694 8.60 -11.78 -5.87
C VAL A 694 7.90 -13.13 -5.91
N TYR A 695 7.13 -13.39 -6.96
CA TYR A 695 6.42 -14.64 -7.17
C TYR A 695 6.23 -14.90 -8.67
N ASN A 696 6.50 -16.13 -9.14
CA ASN A 696 6.55 -16.46 -10.58
C ASN A 696 7.40 -15.46 -11.41
N ASP A 697 8.61 -15.17 -10.93
CA ASP A 697 9.57 -14.21 -11.53
C ASP A 697 9.06 -12.75 -11.65
N GLN A 698 7.92 -12.41 -11.05
CA GLN A 698 7.33 -11.07 -11.08
C GLN A 698 7.44 -10.39 -9.71
N THR A 699 8.09 -9.23 -9.66
CA THR A 699 8.22 -8.40 -8.45
C THR A 699 7.09 -7.38 -8.35
N LEU A 700 6.26 -7.49 -7.30
CA LEU A 700 5.26 -6.50 -6.91
C LEU A 700 5.77 -5.74 -5.68
N ASN A 701 5.91 -4.43 -5.80
CA ASN A 701 6.38 -3.56 -4.72
C ASN A 701 5.18 -2.90 -4.02
N LEU A 702 5.32 -2.66 -2.71
CA LEU A 702 4.33 -2.02 -1.84
C LEU A 702 4.99 -0.89 -1.03
N LYS A 703 4.32 0.26 -0.92
CA LYS A 703 4.87 1.48 -0.26
C LYS A 703 3.71 2.34 0.27
N THR A 704 3.73 2.81 1.52
CA THR A 704 2.52 3.42 2.16
C THR A 704 2.81 4.28 3.38
N GLN A 705 2.66 5.61 3.33
CA GLN A 705 3.10 6.47 4.46
C GLN A 705 2.05 6.55 5.57
N ILE A 706 2.55 6.49 6.81
CA ILE A 706 1.74 6.62 8.02
C ILE A 706 2.29 7.81 8.80
N ASN A 707 1.48 8.85 8.98
CA ASN A 707 1.73 9.82 10.04
C ASN A 707 1.23 9.24 11.37
N THR A 708 2.07 9.19 12.40
CA THR A 708 1.74 8.54 13.68
C THR A 708 0.93 9.42 14.63
N LEU A 709 0.77 10.71 14.33
CA LEU A 709 0.06 11.70 15.15
C LEU A 709 -1.28 12.16 14.52
N ALA A 710 -1.54 11.84 13.27
CA ALA A 710 -2.73 12.29 12.54
C ALA A 710 -3.92 11.33 12.72
N GLU A 711 -4.79 11.62 13.70
CA GLU A 711 -5.95 10.77 14.07
C GLU A 711 -6.89 10.43 12.88
N ASP A 712 -7.06 11.36 11.94
CA ASP A 712 -7.99 11.27 10.80
C ASP A 712 -7.32 11.00 9.43
N GLN A 713 -6.01 10.68 9.36
CA GLN A 713 -5.35 10.50 8.05
C GLN A 713 -5.87 9.26 7.30
N THR A 714 -6.37 9.45 6.08
CA THR A 714 -6.69 8.34 5.17
C THR A 714 -5.40 7.67 4.67
N LEU A 715 -5.13 6.45 5.14
CA LEU A 715 -3.98 5.66 4.72
C LEU A 715 -4.00 5.42 3.20
N THR A 716 -2.86 5.66 2.56
CA THR A 716 -2.69 5.53 1.09
C THR A 716 -1.56 4.56 0.77
N VAL A 717 -1.84 3.53 -0.03
CA VAL A 717 -0.92 2.44 -0.40
C VAL A 717 -0.62 2.50 -1.90
N GLU A 718 0.66 2.62 -2.26
CA GLU A 718 1.16 2.44 -3.61
C GLU A 718 1.51 0.96 -3.84
N LEU A 719 0.96 0.34 -4.88
CA LEU A 719 1.37 -0.96 -5.42
C LEU A 719 2.00 -0.73 -6.80
N ALA A 720 3.23 -1.22 -7.03
CA ALA A 720 3.96 -0.92 -8.26
C ALA A 720 4.72 -2.12 -8.84
N ASN A 721 4.74 -2.21 -10.17
CA ASN A 721 5.65 -3.10 -10.89
C ASN A 721 6.61 -2.27 -11.77
N ALA A 722 7.35 -2.91 -12.67
CA ALA A 722 8.35 -2.25 -13.50
C ALA A 722 7.79 -1.20 -14.49
N GLN A 723 6.46 -1.11 -14.70
CA GLN A 723 5.88 -0.25 -15.74
C GLN A 723 4.62 0.56 -15.32
N ALA A 724 3.99 0.24 -14.19
CA ALA A 724 2.82 0.96 -13.69
C ALA A 724 2.76 1.00 -12.14
N THR A 725 2.01 1.96 -11.61
CA THR A 725 1.78 2.15 -10.17
C THR A 725 0.29 2.41 -9.90
N ALA A 726 -0.31 1.64 -9.00
CA ALA A 726 -1.66 1.85 -8.48
C ALA A 726 -1.57 2.52 -7.10
N VAL A 727 -2.30 3.62 -6.91
CA VAL A 727 -2.40 4.35 -5.64
C VAL A 727 -3.78 4.08 -5.05
N LEU A 728 -3.82 3.40 -3.90
CA LEU A 728 -5.04 2.89 -3.24
C LEU A 728 -5.29 3.60 -1.91
N ARG A 729 -6.56 3.73 -1.51
CA ARG A 729 -7.00 4.25 -0.20
C ARG A 729 -8.32 3.60 0.22
N GLU A 730 -8.67 3.68 1.51
CA GLU A 730 -10.05 3.37 1.93
C GLU A 730 -11.00 4.51 1.48
N GLY A 731 -12.27 4.16 1.22
CA GLY A 731 -13.37 5.12 1.14
C GLY A 731 -14.11 5.24 2.47
N ASP A 732 -15.32 5.80 2.41
CA ASP A 732 -16.11 6.09 3.61
C ASP A 732 -16.69 4.81 4.24
N LYS A 733 -16.83 3.74 3.45
CA LYS A 733 -17.33 2.43 3.90
C LYS A 733 -16.17 1.49 4.24
N LYS A 734 -16.33 0.71 5.30
CA LYS A 734 -15.37 -0.33 5.71
C LYS A 734 -15.14 -1.32 4.55
N GLY A 735 -13.91 -1.40 4.03
CA GLY A 735 -13.54 -2.28 2.93
C GLY A 735 -13.87 -1.76 1.53
N GLU A 736 -14.26 -0.48 1.41
CA GLU A 736 -14.33 0.25 0.16
C GLU A 736 -12.91 0.66 -0.26
N ILE A 737 -12.42 0.15 -1.38
CA ILE A 737 -11.08 0.48 -1.89
C ILE A 737 -11.22 1.34 -3.13
N LEU A 738 -10.65 2.54 -3.06
CA LEU A 738 -10.69 3.56 -4.10
C LEU A 738 -9.25 3.92 -4.50
N GLY A 739 -9.05 4.43 -5.71
CA GLY A 739 -7.70 4.73 -6.17
C GLY A 739 -7.57 5.11 -7.64
N GLU A 740 -6.34 5.10 -8.13
CA GLU A 740 -5.99 5.35 -9.53
C GLU A 740 -4.74 4.56 -9.95
N ILE A 741 -4.62 4.22 -11.23
CA ILE A 741 -3.42 3.57 -11.81
C ILE A 741 -2.75 4.54 -12.77
N LYS A 742 -1.44 4.69 -12.62
CA LYS A 742 -0.57 5.57 -13.40
C LYS A 742 0.48 4.78 -14.17
N VAL A 743 0.82 5.29 -15.35
CA VAL A 743 1.98 4.88 -16.14
C VAL A 743 2.84 6.13 -16.35
N GLY A 744 4.03 6.13 -15.76
CA GLY A 744 4.77 7.37 -15.54
C GLY A 744 3.88 8.38 -14.76
N ASN A 745 3.80 9.61 -15.25
CA ASN A 745 3.01 10.67 -14.62
C ASN A 745 1.53 10.70 -15.07
N LYS A 746 1.08 9.78 -15.93
CA LYS A 746 -0.25 9.80 -16.54
C LYS A 746 -1.19 8.79 -15.86
N THR A 747 -2.29 9.27 -15.29
CA THR A 747 -3.39 8.41 -14.84
C THR A 747 -4.08 7.76 -16.03
N VAL A 748 -4.19 6.43 -16.00
CA VAL A 748 -4.77 5.59 -17.06
C VAL A 748 -5.89 4.68 -16.56
N ALA A 749 -6.12 4.62 -15.24
CA ALA A 749 -7.33 4.03 -14.66
C ALA A 749 -7.75 4.68 -13.33
N THR A 750 -9.02 4.56 -12.95
CA THR A 750 -9.49 4.69 -11.56
C THR A 750 -9.80 3.33 -10.98
N ILE A 751 -9.86 3.27 -9.65
CA ILE A 751 -10.33 2.14 -8.87
C ILE A 751 -11.52 2.65 -8.05
N GLU A 752 -12.67 2.01 -8.23
CA GLU A 752 -13.97 2.42 -7.69
C GLU A 752 -14.66 1.25 -7.01
N TYR A 753 -15.46 1.50 -5.98
CA TYR A 753 -16.19 0.45 -5.27
C TYR A 753 -17.67 0.46 -5.65
N VAL A 754 -18.12 -0.60 -6.32
CA VAL A 754 -19.46 -0.70 -6.88
C VAL A 754 -20.08 -2.03 -6.45
N LYS A 755 -21.24 -1.98 -5.80
CA LYS A 755 -22.02 -3.17 -5.37
C LYS A 755 -21.19 -4.21 -4.61
N ASN A 756 -20.33 -3.75 -3.71
CA ASN A 756 -19.41 -4.54 -2.87
C ASN A 756 -18.16 -5.10 -3.58
N THR A 757 -17.87 -4.69 -4.82
CA THR A 757 -16.66 -5.09 -5.57
C THR A 757 -15.82 -3.87 -5.94
N SER A 758 -14.50 -3.98 -5.81
CA SER A 758 -13.56 -2.97 -6.33
C SER A 758 -13.32 -3.20 -7.83
N ILE A 759 -13.61 -2.18 -8.65
CA ILE A 759 -13.54 -2.20 -10.11
C ILE A 759 -12.46 -1.23 -10.58
N VAL A 760 -11.54 -1.71 -11.41
CA VAL A 760 -10.57 -0.91 -12.16
C VAL A 760 -11.22 -0.44 -13.47
N ARG A 761 -11.27 0.86 -13.74
CA ARG A 761 -11.79 1.44 -15.00
C ARG A 761 -10.67 2.12 -15.76
N TYR A 762 -10.42 1.72 -17.00
CA TYR A 762 -9.35 2.26 -17.84
C TYR A 762 -9.80 3.46 -18.69
N SER A 763 -8.86 4.33 -19.04
CA SER A 763 -9.11 5.55 -19.83
C SER A 763 -9.62 5.30 -21.26
N ASN A 764 -9.57 4.06 -21.76
CA ASN A 764 -10.17 3.63 -23.04
C ASN A 764 -11.59 3.04 -22.88
N GLY A 765 -12.18 3.13 -21.68
CA GLY A 765 -13.51 2.62 -21.37
C GLY A 765 -13.58 1.10 -21.16
N GLN A 766 -12.47 0.37 -21.13
CA GLN A 766 -12.43 -1.00 -20.57
C GLN A 766 -12.51 -0.95 -19.04
N PHE A 767 -12.93 -2.04 -18.39
CA PHE A 767 -12.87 -2.18 -16.94
C PHE A 767 -12.82 -3.66 -16.52
N GLU A 768 -12.39 -3.94 -15.29
CA GLU A 768 -12.30 -5.28 -14.70
C GLU A 768 -12.28 -5.21 -13.15
N SER A 769 -12.42 -6.33 -12.43
CA SER A 769 -12.26 -6.36 -10.96
C SER A 769 -10.82 -6.05 -10.53
N LEU A 770 -10.57 -5.48 -9.34
CA LEU A 770 -9.20 -5.38 -8.81
C LEU A 770 -8.69 -6.73 -8.25
N PHE A 771 -9.61 -7.59 -7.81
CA PHE A 771 -9.36 -8.90 -7.18
C PHE A 771 -10.05 -10.02 -7.96
#